data_AF-A0A559KQY9-F1
#
_entry.id   AF-A0A559KQY9-F1
#
_cell.length_a   1.000
_cell.length_b   1.000
_cell.length_c   1.000
_cell.angle_alpha   90.00
_cell.angle_beta   90.00
_cell.angle_gamma   90.00
#
_symmetry.space_group_name_H-M   'P 1'
#
loop_
_entity.id
_entity.type
_entity.pdbx_description
1 polymer ?
#
loop_
_entity_poly.entity_id
_entity_poly.type
_entity_poly.pdbx_seq_one_letter_code
_entity_poly.pdbx_strand_id
1 'polypeptide(L)'
;MSFQDFHGFDQIEQQLKDERLIAVPRPPPTTINFNNGSGTEYNNTLIETELLTPQEKIYNIFKTTQHGAITYNTHPAVQLVVEWMKRNLTEPRWLDANLNTVIFGNMANTPTAFTVGGIEHDRLKGGGVALLIKSIYNSCRQYDDNIQLERCNNTIADLNAYIWNNKVSFLITWYRHNYGMWPTDNTLYVNAYKAALCSKAYKSLKQMQAGTGTWLDANLEMFHHFVKLAACGATDDQINDVYHELTTSIPILDGSTFGEIYTNHWRTYEGWVSQGYLDFGDIGATNLDKWHTYPNISKRQPEHSYLAENVILHYSYWKSAPSSSCFSASAQVIMASGETKAISDIKPGDRILSRRLGAERAGRSRTVAFVSKPERAGRPLYELQSFPGIQFTETHPLLAATTSERTFVSLPKLLFVSPNLAASLNPTWQSFETTAIDSRVLITHDASKGQDQELLYDLIFEPLGPEAESDSFGTAPIYTLKASNGQRLDVLSEAPLIEWFTLEMIFVGNVVKAVLGSGSSVEKFIGDINQNRGSLQNLLRGLSGTDISRNSVNAITDVTLQSLLFLNGDDNNSQDISGFIERLIMRLGRTIGNQISMGWLNPSQLPASEAHLVDVVFLQVLRRLNDFGGDKGPMANDWTASIDIENCQMPRLRLQGHRQGHNTIVLHEGILLPPLQHDQAAQHKDANYSIHIELKDYTGENTLVGGGVLRYNSQILFSMGDLAAEGSGNHAVLEVELRKVHRESFEKRHNWGLKDQMNYAAILGYAFGLELEQLL
;
A
#
# COMPACT_ATOMS: atom_id res chain seq x y z
N MET A 1 22.84 11.00 -24.49
CA MET A 1 21.91 10.42 -25.50
C MET A 1 21.94 11.33 -26.71
N SER A 2 22.37 10.86 -27.88
CA SER A 2 22.67 11.78 -28.98
C SER A 2 21.71 11.60 -30.13
N PHE A 3 20.81 12.57 -30.30
CA PHE A 3 20.50 13.03 -31.65
C PHE A 3 21.84 13.46 -32.27
N GLN A 4 22.18 12.85 -33.40
CA GLN A 4 23.43 13.13 -34.11
C GLN A 4 23.11 13.77 -35.45
N ASP A 5 24.13 14.29 -36.11
CA ASP A 5 23.95 14.75 -37.48
C ASP A 5 23.56 13.55 -38.35
N PHE A 6 22.55 13.72 -39.20
CA PHE A 6 22.14 12.65 -40.10
C PHE A 6 23.26 12.30 -41.07
N HIS A 7 23.25 11.07 -41.58
CA HIS A 7 24.32 10.56 -42.42
C HIS A 7 24.49 11.41 -43.70
N GLY A 8 25.66 12.06 -43.81
CA GLY A 8 26.05 12.90 -44.93
C GLY A 8 25.71 14.39 -44.81
N PHE A 9 25.26 14.89 -43.65
CA PHE A 9 24.99 16.33 -43.48
C PHE A 9 26.19 17.21 -43.86
N ASP A 10 27.41 16.86 -43.42
CA ASP A 10 28.65 17.58 -43.75
C ASP A 10 28.88 17.74 -45.27
N GLN A 11 28.34 16.82 -46.08
CA GLN A 11 28.50 16.82 -47.53
C GLN A 11 27.59 17.84 -48.24
N ILE A 12 26.53 18.28 -47.58
CA ILE A 12 25.57 19.27 -48.13
C ILE A 12 25.57 20.58 -47.34
N GLU A 13 26.17 20.61 -46.15
CA GLU A 13 26.13 21.72 -45.22
C GLU A 13 26.57 23.04 -45.87
N GLN A 14 27.71 23.04 -46.56
CA GLN A 14 28.22 24.25 -47.21
C GLN A 14 27.29 24.74 -48.33
N GLN A 15 26.70 23.83 -49.11
CA GLN A 15 25.79 24.20 -50.20
C GLN A 15 24.50 24.83 -49.65
N LEU A 16 23.95 24.29 -48.56
CA LEU A 16 22.77 24.86 -47.90
C LEU A 16 23.06 26.24 -47.29
N LYS A 17 24.30 26.49 -46.82
CA LYS A 17 24.75 27.82 -46.36
C LYS A 17 24.88 28.80 -47.51
N ASP A 18 25.48 28.37 -48.63
CA ASP A 18 25.68 29.19 -49.82
C ASP A 18 24.33 29.63 -50.42
N GLU A 19 23.32 28.75 -50.38
CA GLU A 19 21.93 29.02 -50.78
C GLU A 19 21.14 29.84 -49.74
N ARG A 20 21.75 30.19 -48.59
CA ARG A 20 21.14 30.91 -47.46
C ARG A 20 19.91 30.21 -46.87
N LEU A 21 19.85 28.89 -46.99
CA LEU A 21 18.74 28.06 -46.46
C LEU A 21 18.95 27.73 -44.98
N ILE A 22 20.20 27.64 -44.54
CA ILE A 22 20.60 27.43 -43.14
C ILE A 22 21.75 28.39 -42.76
N ALA A 23 21.97 28.62 -41.47
CA ALA A 23 23.09 29.42 -40.96
C ALA A 23 23.98 28.57 -40.03
N VAL A 24 25.30 28.82 -40.02
CA VAL A 24 26.20 28.22 -38.99
C VAL A 24 25.71 28.70 -37.63
N PRO A 25 25.32 27.79 -36.72
CA PRO A 25 24.75 28.19 -35.47
C PRO A 25 25.90 28.41 -34.47
N ARG A 26 25.65 29.34 -33.56
CA ARG A 26 26.18 29.18 -32.21
C ARG A 26 25.48 27.97 -31.60
N PRO A 27 26.18 27.10 -30.84
CA PRO A 27 25.52 25.98 -30.21
C PRO A 27 24.28 26.51 -29.46
N PRO A 28 23.10 25.86 -29.60
CA PRO A 28 22.00 26.17 -28.69
C PRO A 28 22.52 26.06 -27.26
N PRO A 29 22.05 26.88 -26.29
CA PRO A 29 22.49 26.80 -24.91
C PRO A 29 22.57 25.32 -24.50
N THR A 30 23.80 24.91 -24.20
CA THR A 30 24.22 23.52 -24.23
C THR A 30 23.42 22.70 -23.23
N THR A 31 22.89 21.58 -23.73
CA THR A 31 22.67 20.33 -22.98
C THR A 31 21.72 20.41 -21.78
N ILE A 32 20.53 19.79 -21.88
CA ILE A 32 19.90 19.21 -20.69
C ILE A 32 20.83 18.08 -20.23
N ASN A 33 21.76 18.40 -19.34
CA ASN A 33 22.51 17.40 -18.60
C ASN A 33 21.51 16.68 -17.68
N PHE A 34 21.17 15.44 -18.02
CA PHE A 34 20.71 14.48 -17.01
C PHE A 34 21.92 14.10 -16.15
N ASN A 35 22.37 15.03 -15.29
CA ASN A 35 23.41 14.72 -14.31
C ASN A 35 22.77 13.92 -13.18
N ASN A 36 23.02 12.62 -13.18
CA ASN A 36 22.98 11.82 -11.97
C ASN A 36 24.17 12.24 -11.09
N GLY A 37 23.89 12.93 -9.98
CA GLY A 37 24.76 12.91 -8.81
C GLY A 37 25.46 14.21 -8.40
N SER A 38 25.39 14.43 -7.08
CA SER A 38 26.14 15.34 -6.19
C SER A 38 25.99 16.85 -6.41
N GLY A 39 25.38 17.48 -5.41
CA GLY A 39 25.06 18.90 -5.41
C GLY A 39 26.25 19.81 -5.12
N THR A 40 26.06 21.09 -5.45
CA THR A 40 26.30 22.26 -4.60
C THR A 40 25.84 23.52 -5.36
N GLU A 41 25.14 24.39 -4.63
CA GLU A 41 24.89 25.83 -4.83
C GLU A 41 24.44 26.37 -6.21
N TYR A 42 23.19 26.85 -6.25
CA TYR A 42 22.61 27.62 -7.36
C TYR A 42 23.00 29.10 -7.30
N ASN A 43 23.84 29.55 -8.23
CA ASN A 43 23.90 30.95 -8.64
C ASN A 43 22.93 31.15 -9.81
N ASN A 44 21.80 31.84 -9.55
CA ASN A 44 20.86 32.30 -10.57
C ASN A 44 21.41 33.55 -11.26
N THR A 45 22.38 33.38 -12.15
CA THR A 45 22.65 34.35 -13.20
C THR A 45 21.85 33.93 -14.43
N LEU A 46 20.73 34.62 -14.68
CA LEU A 46 20.04 34.59 -15.96
C LEU A 46 21.04 35.04 -17.03
N ILE A 47 21.65 34.09 -17.73
CA ILE A 47 22.36 34.37 -18.97
C ILE A 47 21.26 34.74 -19.96
N GLU A 48 21.16 36.03 -20.32
CA GLU A 48 20.41 36.47 -21.49
C GLU A 48 21.00 35.75 -22.70
N THR A 49 20.36 34.65 -23.09
CA THR A 49 20.71 33.90 -24.28
C THR A 49 20.20 34.71 -25.46
N GLU A 50 21.12 35.25 -26.27
CA GLU A 50 20.76 35.88 -27.53
C GLU A 50 19.83 34.95 -28.32
N LEU A 51 18.69 35.50 -28.77
CA LEU A 51 17.69 34.76 -29.51
C LEU A 51 18.28 34.29 -30.85
N LEU A 52 18.33 32.97 -31.06
CA LEU A 52 18.70 32.38 -32.35
C LEU A 52 17.78 32.92 -33.45
N THR A 53 18.37 33.29 -34.57
CA THR A 53 17.65 33.64 -35.80
C THR A 53 16.87 32.43 -36.33
N PRO A 54 15.83 32.65 -37.15
CA PRO A 54 15.09 31.55 -37.76
C PRO A 54 15.99 30.55 -38.51
N GLN A 55 16.98 31.02 -39.28
CA GLN A 55 17.90 30.16 -40.02
C GLN A 55 18.83 29.33 -39.11
N GLU A 56 19.26 29.87 -37.97
CA GLU A 56 20.06 29.12 -36.99
C GLU A 56 19.22 28.05 -36.29
N LYS A 57 17.95 28.35 -35.99
CA LYS A 57 17.01 27.33 -35.46
C LYS A 57 16.81 26.21 -36.47
N ILE A 58 16.55 26.54 -37.75
CA ILE A 58 16.40 25.58 -38.84
C ILE A 58 17.65 24.73 -39.01
N TYR A 59 18.85 25.32 -39.01
CA TYR A 59 20.10 24.56 -39.06
C TYR A 59 20.14 23.50 -37.94
N ASN A 60 19.90 23.92 -36.70
CA ASN A 60 20.02 23.07 -35.51
C ASN A 60 19.05 21.89 -35.53
N ILE A 61 17.81 22.11 -35.97
CA ILE A 61 16.82 21.03 -36.08
C ILE A 61 16.99 20.20 -37.36
N PHE A 62 17.45 20.79 -38.46
CA PHE A 62 17.54 20.10 -39.75
C PHE A 62 18.60 19.01 -39.69
N LYS A 63 19.79 19.33 -39.17
CA LYS A 63 20.92 18.40 -39.16
C LYS A 63 20.72 17.19 -38.26
N THR A 64 19.89 17.30 -37.21
CA THR A 64 19.82 16.28 -36.15
C THR A 64 18.83 15.16 -36.46
N THR A 65 19.22 13.90 -36.38
CA THR A 65 18.29 12.75 -36.46
C THR A 65 18.53 11.76 -35.32
N GLN A 66 17.58 10.84 -35.15
CA GLN A 66 17.74 9.69 -34.26
C GLN A 66 18.39 8.52 -35.01
N HIS A 67 19.20 7.73 -34.31
CA HIS A 67 19.76 6.48 -34.83
C HIS A 67 19.09 5.29 -34.14
N GLY A 68 18.30 4.52 -34.91
CA GLY A 68 17.55 3.36 -34.42
C GLY A 68 16.46 3.73 -33.41
N ALA A 69 15.66 2.75 -32.99
CA ALA A 69 14.64 2.95 -31.96
C ALA A 69 15.28 3.19 -30.57
N ILE A 70 14.69 4.10 -29.79
CA ILE A 70 15.06 4.33 -28.39
C ILE A 70 13.99 3.69 -27.49
N THR A 71 14.39 3.17 -26.32
CA THR A 71 13.48 2.61 -25.33
C THR A 71 12.46 3.66 -24.86
N TYR A 72 11.18 3.26 -24.81
CA TYR A 72 10.05 4.12 -24.44
C TYR A 72 10.30 5.03 -23.23
N ASN A 73 10.65 4.48 -22.06
CA ASN A 73 10.76 5.25 -20.84
C ASN A 73 11.98 6.18 -20.83
N THR A 74 13.03 5.91 -21.61
CA THR A 74 14.22 6.78 -21.73
C THR A 74 14.16 7.72 -22.92
N HIS A 75 13.10 7.63 -23.75
CA HIS A 75 12.94 8.49 -24.91
C HIS A 75 12.79 9.97 -24.49
N PRO A 76 13.54 10.93 -25.07
CA PRO A 76 13.51 12.35 -24.66
C PRO A 76 12.11 13.00 -24.68
N ALA A 77 11.27 12.65 -25.65
CA ALA A 77 9.87 13.08 -25.70
C ALA A 77 9.03 12.56 -24.51
N VAL A 78 9.24 11.31 -24.09
CA VAL A 78 8.55 10.73 -22.92
C VAL A 78 9.10 11.33 -21.63
N GLN A 79 10.41 11.51 -21.54
CA GLN A 79 11.05 12.21 -20.41
C GLN A 79 10.53 13.65 -20.26
N LEU A 80 10.27 14.37 -21.36
CA LEU A 80 9.63 15.69 -21.29
C LEU A 80 8.23 15.63 -20.66
N VAL A 81 7.45 14.58 -20.96
CA VAL A 81 6.13 14.35 -20.33
C VAL A 81 6.29 14.05 -18.84
N VAL A 82 7.26 13.21 -18.46
CA VAL A 82 7.58 12.91 -17.05
C VAL A 82 7.95 14.18 -16.29
N GLU A 83 8.83 15.01 -16.84
CA GLU A 83 9.22 16.28 -16.22
C GLU A 83 8.04 17.25 -16.13
N TRP A 84 7.17 17.29 -17.14
CA TRP A 84 5.94 18.07 -17.05
C TRP A 84 5.02 17.57 -15.93
N MET A 85 4.85 16.25 -15.77
CA MET A 85 4.06 15.68 -14.67
C MET A 85 4.65 16.09 -13.32
N LYS A 86 5.97 15.95 -13.12
CA LYS A 86 6.68 16.39 -11.90
C LYS A 86 6.39 17.85 -11.57
N ARG A 87 6.52 18.74 -12.56
CA ARG A 87 6.28 20.18 -12.39
C ARG A 87 4.85 20.49 -11.91
N ASN A 88 3.87 19.71 -12.34
CA ASN A 88 2.44 19.95 -12.06
C ASN A 88 1.92 19.22 -10.80
N LEU A 89 2.75 18.43 -10.12
CA LEU A 89 2.46 17.86 -8.80
C LEU A 89 2.78 18.87 -7.69
N THR A 90 2.03 19.97 -7.62
CA THR A 90 2.26 21.04 -6.63
C THR A 90 1.56 20.82 -5.30
N GLU A 91 0.47 20.05 -5.30
CA GLU A 91 -0.38 19.78 -4.14
C GLU A 91 -0.27 18.31 -3.69
N PRO A 92 -0.62 17.99 -2.42
CA PRO A 92 -0.80 18.95 -1.33
C PRO A 92 0.50 19.65 -0.96
N ARG A 93 0.44 20.91 -0.52
CA ARG A 93 1.61 21.59 0.06
C ARG A 93 2.09 20.88 1.33
N TRP A 94 3.42 20.84 1.52
CA TRP A 94 4.08 20.25 2.67
C TRP A 94 4.98 21.27 3.36
N LEU A 95 4.64 21.67 4.59
CA LEU A 95 5.37 22.68 5.38
C LEU A 95 5.61 23.98 4.57
N ASP A 96 4.53 24.52 3.99
CA ASP A 96 4.56 25.70 3.12
C ASP A 96 5.37 25.55 1.82
N ALA A 97 5.93 24.37 1.52
CA ALA A 97 6.58 24.09 0.24
C ALA A 97 5.63 23.36 -0.72
N ASN A 98 5.77 23.62 -2.02
CA ASN A 98 5.05 22.86 -3.04
C ASN A 98 5.56 21.42 -3.05
N LEU A 99 4.67 20.46 -3.25
CA LEU A 99 5.02 19.04 -3.18
C LEU A 99 6.21 18.71 -4.09
N ASN A 100 6.17 19.16 -5.35
CA ASN A 100 7.24 18.95 -6.32
C ASN A 100 8.63 19.39 -5.85
N THR A 101 8.74 20.47 -5.07
CA THR A 101 10.03 20.94 -4.50
C THR A 101 10.53 20.07 -3.35
N VAL A 102 9.63 19.32 -2.69
CA VAL A 102 9.96 18.47 -1.55
C VAL A 102 10.44 17.10 -2.01
N ILE A 103 9.79 16.53 -3.03
CA ILE A 103 9.99 15.13 -3.45
C ILE A 103 10.88 14.97 -4.68
N PHE A 104 11.08 16.04 -5.48
CA PHE A 104 11.95 16.00 -6.65
C PHE A 104 13.16 16.92 -6.43
N GLY A 105 14.36 16.33 -6.36
CA GLY A 105 15.59 17.08 -6.08
C GLY A 105 16.07 17.96 -7.23
N ASN A 106 15.74 17.61 -8.48
CA ASN A 106 16.05 18.38 -9.68
C ASN A 106 14.91 18.22 -10.68
N MET A 107 14.30 19.32 -11.11
CA MET A 107 13.33 19.33 -12.21
C MET A 107 13.96 19.99 -13.43
N ALA A 108 13.86 19.34 -14.59
CA ALA A 108 14.33 19.93 -15.84
C ALA A 108 13.41 21.08 -16.27
N ASN A 109 13.87 21.92 -17.20
CA ASN A 109 13.02 22.92 -17.82
C ASN A 109 12.00 22.25 -18.74
N THR A 110 10.71 22.52 -18.50
CA THR A 110 9.58 21.90 -19.22
C THR A 110 8.66 22.98 -19.78
N PRO A 111 7.87 22.70 -20.83
CA PRO A 111 6.87 23.64 -21.29
C PRO A 111 5.81 23.86 -20.20
N THR A 112 5.21 25.05 -20.15
CA THR A 112 4.07 25.30 -19.25
C THR A 112 2.82 24.54 -19.70
N ALA A 113 2.68 24.29 -21.00
CA ALA A 113 1.58 23.54 -21.61
C ALA A 113 2.03 22.81 -22.88
N PHE A 114 1.39 21.68 -23.16
CA PHE A 114 1.47 21.04 -24.48
C PHE A 114 0.56 21.77 -25.47
N THR A 115 1.13 22.32 -26.54
CA THR A 115 0.40 23.13 -27.55
C THR A 115 0.00 22.36 -28.81
N VAL A 116 0.37 21.09 -28.89
CA VAL A 116 -0.11 20.19 -29.95
C VAL A 116 -1.52 19.72 -29.57
N GLY A 117 -2.49 19.93 -30.47
CA GLY A 117 -3.90 19.63 -30.23
C GLY A 117 -4.15 18.17 -29.84
N GLY A 118 -5.14 17.95 -28.97
CA GLY A 118 -5.54 16.62 -28.49
C GLY A 118 -4.84 16.14 -27.21
N ILE A 119 -3.93 16.93 -26.63
CA ILE A 119 -3.27 16.54 -25.37
C ILE A 119 -4.10 16.97 -24.14
N GLU A 120 -4.71 15.99 -23.47
CA GLU A 120 -5.43 16.08 -22.19
C GLU A 120 -4.48 16.21 -20.99
N HIS A 121 -4.40 17.41 -20.39
CA HIS A 121 -3.52 17.68 -19.24
C HIS A 121 -3.99 16.97 -17.96
N ASP A 122 -5.30 16.86 -17.75
CA ASP A 122 -5.85 16.19 -16.56
C ASP A 122 -5.47 14.71 -16.48
N ARG A 123 -5.43 14.04 -17.63
CA ARG A 123 -5.03 12.63 -17.74
C ARG A 123 -3.55 12.44 -17.43
N LEU A 124 -2.69 13.33 -17.92
CA LEU A 124 -1.27 13.35 -17.57
C LEU A 124 -1.07 13.62 -16.07
N LYS A 125 -1.82 14.58 -15.49
CA LYS A 125 -1.76 14.90 -14.07
C LYS A 125 -2.20 13.69 -13.22
N GLY A 126 -3.33 13.06 -13.55
CA GLY A 126 -3.83 11.87 -12.87
C GLY A 126 -2.85 10.69 -12.94
N GLY A 127 -2.24 10.48 -14.10
CA GLY A 127 -1.17 9.49 -14.27
C GLY A 127 0.07 9.78 -13.43
N GLY A 128 0.52 11.04 -13.37
CA GLY A 128 1.62 11.46 -12.51
C GLY A 128 1.35 11.25 -11.02
N VAL A 129 0.12 11.53 -10.57
CA VAL A 129 -0.33 11.23 -9.21
C VAL A 129 -0.28 9.72 -8.93
N ALA A 130 -0.79 8.89 -9.84
CA ALA A 130 -0.77 7.44 -9.68
C ALA A 130 0.67 6.90 -9.57
N LEU A 131 1.58 7.36 -10.44
CA LEU A 131 3.01 7.00 -10.36
C LEU A 131 3.60 7.37 -8.98
N LEU A 132 3.32 8.58 -8.47
CA LEU A 132 3.76 9.01 -7.14
C LEU A 132 3.19 8.14 -6.01
N ILE A 133 1.90 7.83 -6.04
CA ILE A 133 1.26 6.96 -5.04
C ILE A 133 1.89 5.56 -5.08
N LYS A 134 2.20 5.03 -6.27
CA LYS A 134 2.91 3.76 -6.41
C LYS A 134 4.34 3.85 -5.87
N SER A 135 5.03 4.98 -6.01
CA SER A 135 6.33 5.20 -5.37
C SER A 135 6.21 5.18 -3.85
N ILE A 136 5.18 5.82 -3.28
CA ILE A 136 4.91 5.78 -1.83
C ILE A 136 4.64 4.36 -1.35
N TYR A 137 3.80 3.59 -2.06
CA TYR A 137 3.57 2.18 -1.76
C TYR A 137 4.89 1.39 -1.72
N ASN A 138 5.76 1.54 -2.72
CA ASN A 138 7.01 0.79 -2.75
C ASN A 138 8.07 1.26 -1.72
N SER A 139 8.06 2.53 -1.33
CA SER A 139 9.07 3.12 -0.42
C SER A 139 8.64 3.16 1.05
N CYS A 140 7.34 3.22 1.34
CA CYS A 140 6.81 3.45 2.68
C CYS A 140 5.91 2.29 3.13
N ARG A 141 6.53 1.15 3.46
CA ARG A 141 5.82 -0.13 3.76
C ARG A 141 4.72 -0.05 4.82
N GLN A 142 4.78 0.93 5.71
CA GLN A 142 3.73 1.17 6.71
C GLN A 142 2.35 1.54 6.10
N TYR A 143 2.29 1.88 4.81
CA TYR A 143 1.06 2.24 4.11
C TYR A 143 0.59 1.18 3.10
N ASP A 144 1.27 0.02 2.97
CA ASP A 144 0.99 -0.98 1.93
C ASP A 144 -0.48 -1.44 1.95
N ASP A 145 -1.05 -1.64 3.14
CA ASP A 145 -2.45 -2.06 3.32
C ASP A 145 -3.47 -0.93 3.09
N ASN A 146 -3.02 0.32 3.03
CA ASN A 146 -3.86 1.51 3.04
C ASN A 146 -3.96 2.21 1.67
N ILE A 147 -3.35 1.65 0.61
CA ILE A 147 -3.37 2.26 -0.73
C ILE A 147 -4.25 1.45 -1.67
N GLN A 148 -5.10 2.13 -2.46
CA GLN A 148 -5.89 1.53 -3.54
C GLN A 148 -4.98 1.14 -4.73
N LEU A 149 -4.16 0.10 -4.56
CA LEU A 149 -3.13 -0.30 -5.53
C LEU A 149 -3.71 -0.68 -6.89
N GLU A 150 -4.88 -1.31 -6.93
CA GLU A 150 -5.56 -1.65 -8.18
C GLU A 150 -5.94 -0.40 -8.99
N ARG A 151 -6.58 0.59 -8.35
CA ARG A 151 -6.88 1.89 -8.96
C ARG A 151 -5.61 2.56 -9.48
N CYS A 152 -4.53 2.48 -8.72
CA CYS A 152 -3.22 3.01 -9.10
C CYS A 152 -2.71 2.34 -10.38
N ASN A 153 -2.67 1.01 -10.43
CA ASN A 153 -2.23 0.25 -11.61
C ASN A 153 -3.11 0.50 -12.84
N ASN A 154 -4.44 0.57 -12.67
CA ASN A 154 -5.37 0.88 -13.76
C ASN A 154 -5.14 2.29 -14.33
N THR A 155 -4.89 3.28 -13.46
CA THR A 155 -4.58 4.65 -13.88
C THR A 155 -3.24 4.73 -14.63
N ILE A 156 -2.23 3.97 -14.19
CA ILE A 156 -0.92 3.91 -14.87
C ILE A 156 -1.02 3.20 -16.22
N ALA A 157 -1.83 2.14 -16.32
CA ALA A 157 -2.10 1.47 -17.58
C ALA A 157 -2.79 2.41 -18.58
N ASP A 158 -3.79 3.16 -18.11
CA ASP A 158 -4.49 4.19 -18.89
C ASP A 158 -3.54 5.30 -19.38
N LEU A 159 -2.66 5.81 -18.50
CA LEU A 159 -1.62 6.77 -18.84
C LEU A 159 -0.69 6.24 -19.95
N ASN A 160 -0.22 4.99 -19.82
CA ASN A 160 0.70 4.40 -20.79
C ASN A 160 0.05 4.22 -22.17
N ALA A 161 -1.20 3.74 -22.22
CA ALA A 161 -1.95 3.66 -23.46
C ALA A 161 -2.13 5.05 -24.09
N TYR A 162 -2.41 6.06 -23.26
CA TYR A 162 -2.58 7.43 -23.71
C TYR A 162 -1.29 8.04 -24.28
N ILE A 163 -0.15 7.86 -23.61
CA ILE A 163 1.15 8.33 -24.12
C ILE A 163 1.52 7.61 -25.41
N TRP A 164 1.29 6.29 -25.47
CA TRP A 164 1.57 5.50 -26.67
C TRP A 164 0.76 5.97 -27.89
N ASN A 165 -0.52 6.30 -27.69
CA ASN A 165 -1.40 6.78 -28.76
C ASN A 165 -1.06 8.21 -29.22
N ASN A 166 -0.42 9.01 -28.35
CA ASN A 166 -0.06 10.41 -28.61
C ASN A 166 1.45 10.62 -28.80
N LYS A 167 2.24 9.55 -28.95
CA LYS A 167 3.71 9.56 -28.96
C LYS A 167 4.31 10.56 -29.96
N VAL A 168 3.75 10.63 -31.17
CA VAL A 168 4.23 11.57 -32.21
C VAL A 168 3.93 13.03 -31.83
N SER A 169 2.78 13.31 -31.21
CA SER A 169 2.44 14.65 -30.72
C SER A 169 3.39 15.10 -29.60
N PHE A 170 3.80 14.18 -28.72
CA PHE A 170 4.83 14.46 -27.71
C PHE A 170 6.20 14.71 -28.34
N LEU A 171 6.57 13.94 -29.37
CA LEU A 171 7.83 14.17 -30.10
C LEU A 171 7.84 15.54 -30.81
N ILE A 172 6.74 15.93 -31.46
CA ILE A 172 6.57 17.27 -32.04
C ILE A 172 6.76 18.35 -30.95
N THR A 173 6.12 18.19 -29.79
CA THR A 173 6.26 19.15 -28.68
C THR A 173 7.70 19.21 -28.16
N TRP A 174 8.38 18.07 -28.09
CA TRP A 174 9.77 18.01 -27.71
C TRP A 174 10.67 18.80 -28.65
N TYR A 175 10.50 18.66 -29.98
CA TYR A 175 11.23 19.48 -30.94
C TYR A 175 10.92 20.99 -30.78
N ARG A 176 9.65 21.36 -30.57
CA ARG A 176 9.29 22.77 -30.34
C ARG A 176 9.96 23.35 -29.10
N HIS A 177 9.92 22.62 -27.99
CA HIS A 177 10.52 23.02 -26.72
C HIS A 177 12.04 23.11 -26.82
N ASN A 178 12.69 22.05 -27.32
CA ASN A 178 14.14 21.94 -27.35
C ASN A 178 14.82 22.92 -28.34
N TYR A 179 14.14 23.29 -29.44
CA TYR A 179 14.66 24.22 -30.44
C TYR A 179 14.00 25.61 -30.41
N GLY A 180 13.13 25.88 -29.43
CA GLY A 180 12.48 27.17 -29.24
C GLY A 180 11.63 27.60 -30.44
N MET A 181 10.90 26.68 -31.05
CA MET A 181 10.05 26.89 -32.22
C MET A 181 8.58 26.95 -31.79
N TRP A 182 8.10 28.16 -31.47
CA TRP A 182 6.72 28.40 -31.03
C TRP A 182 5.90 29.09 -32.12
N PRO A 183 4.59 28.80 -32.23
CA PRO A 183 3.87 28.96 -33.49
C PRO A 183 3.35 30.36 -33.84
N THR A 184 3.96 31.44 -33.34
CA THR A 184 3.42 32.80 -33.50
C THR A 184 3.53 33.37 -34.92
N ASP A 185 4.38 32.81 -35.80
CA ASP A 185 4.37 33.06 -37.26
C ASP A 185 4.98 31.85 -38.02
N ASN A 186 4.18 30.80 -38.21
CA ASN A 186 4.62 29.48 -38.71
C ASN A 186 5.10 29.48 -40.16
N THR A 187 4.67 30.45 -40.97
CA THR A 187 4.93 30.44 -42.41
C THR A 187 6.42 30.53 -42.71
N LEU A 188 7.16 31.31 -41.92
CA LEU A 188 8.61 31.48 -42.09
C LEU A 188 9.38 30.19 -41.81
N TYR A 189 9.11 29.53 -40.68
CA TYR A 189 9.81 28.30 -40.29
C TYR A 189 9.47 27.13 -41.23
N VAL A 190 8.20 26.98 -41.59
CA VAL A 190 7.76 25.94 -42.54
C VAL A 190 8.43 26.13 -43.90
N ASN A 191 8.42 27.35 -44.45
CA ASN A 191 9.02 27.62 -45.75
C ASN A 191 10.54 27.42 -45.73
N ALA A 192 11.23 27.89 -44.69
CA ALA A 192 12.67 27.71 -44.56
C ALA A 192 13.07 26.23 -44.44
N TYR A 193 12.35 25.46 -43.61
CA TYR A 193 12.61 24.03 -43.47
C TYR A 193 12.31 23.27 -44.77
N LYS A 194 11.18 23.57 -45.40
CA LYS A 194 10.79 23.00 -46.70
C LYS A 194 11.86 23.26 -47.75
N ALA A 195 12.36 24.50 -47.86
CA ALA A 195 13.39 24.86 -48.83
C ALA A 195 14.69 24.08 -48.61
N ALA A 196 15.13 23.89 -47.36
CA ALA A 196 16.30 23.07 -47.05
C ALA A 196 16.09 21.58 -47.43
N LEU A 197 14.93 21.01 -47.06
CA LEU A 197 14.61 19.60 -47.32
C LEU A 197 14.44 19.31 -48.82
N CYS A 198 13.84 20.23 -49.57
CA CYS A 198 13.61 20.07 -51.01
C CYS A 198 14.76 20.61 -51.88
N SER A 199 15.85 21.08 -51.25
CA SER A 199 17.02 21.61 -51.95
C SER A 199 17.65 20.59 -52.90
N LYS A 200 18.30 21.08 -53.96
CA LYS A 200 19.04 20.21 -54.89
C LYS A 200 20.16 19.46 -54.17
N ALA A 201 20.84 20.11 -53.22
CA ALA A 201 21.92 19.53 -52.43
C ALA A 201 21.46 18.28 -51.66
N TYR A 202 20.41 18.42 -50.84
CA TYR A 202 19.86 17.31 -50.07
C TYR A 202 19.35 16.17 -50.96
N LYS A 203 18.53 16.49 -51.97
CA LYS A 203 17.97 15.47 -52.86
C LYS A 203 19.06 14.72 -53.65
N SER A 204 20.11 15.39 -54.12
CA SER A 204 21.22 14.74 -54.83
C SER A 204 21.99 13.78 -53.92
N LEU A 205 22.26 14.20 -52.67
CA LEU A 205 22.91 13.35 -51.68
C LEU A 205 22.07 12.09 -51.41
N LYS A 206 20.78 12.26 -51.11
CA LYS A 206 19.90 11.13 -50.75
C LYS A 206 19.64 10.21 -51.92
N GLN A 207 19.54 10.74 -53.14
CA GLN A 207 19.47 9.94 -54.37
C GLN A 207 20.74 9.08 -54.56
N MET A 208 21.93 9.65 -54.31
CA MET A 208 23.20 8.91 -54.35
C MET A 208 23.26 7.83 -53.27
N GLN A 209 22.88 8.16 -52.04
CA GLN A 209 22.87 7.21 -50.92
C GLN A 209 21.90 6.05 -51.18
N ALA A 210 20.72 6.33 -51.73
CA ALA A 210 19.77 5.33 -52.17
C ALA A 210 20.36 4.41 -53.26
N GLY A 211 20.96 5.00 -54.31
CA GLY A 211 21.56 4.23 -55.41
C GLY A 211 22.76 3.36 -55.01
N THR A 212 23.45 3.73 -53.94
CA THR A 212 24.61 3.00 -53.38
C THR A 212 24.26 2.09 -52.19
N GLY A 213 23.01 2.12 -51.70
CA GLY A 213 22.60 1.41 -50.49
C GLY A 213 23.25 1.92 -49.19
N THR A 214 23.74 3.17 -49.17
CA THR A 214 24.39 3.78 -48.00
C THR A 214 23.46 4.65 -47.15
N TRP A 215 22.16 4.65 -47.47
CA TRP A 215 21.14 5.30 -46.64
C TRP A 215 20.73 4.36 -45.50
N LEU A 216 21.38 4.49 -44.33
CA LEU A 216 21.32 3.52 -43.23
C LEU A 216 19.92 3.26 -42.64
N ASP A 217 19.02 4.25 -42.64
CA ASP A 217 17.63 4.12 -42.19
C ASP A 217 16.75 5.22 -42.80
N ALA A 218 16.35 5.00 -44.07
CA ALA A 218 15.60 6.00 -44.83
C ALA A 218 14.21 6.29 -44.24
N ASN A 219 13.54 5.27 -43.68
CA ASN A 219 12.24 5.44 -43.01
C ASN A 219 12.37 6.33 -41.77
N LEU A 220 13.32 6.03 -40.87
CA LEU A 220 13.50 6.82 -39.66
C LEU A 220 13.92 8.26 -39.96
N GLU A 221 14.85 8.48 -40.89
CA GLU A 221 15.28 9.83 -41.28
C GLU A 221 14.11 10.66 -41.84
N MET A 222 13.33 10.08 -42.76
CA MET A 222 12.19 10.77 -43.36
C MET A 222 11.06 11.04 -42.36
N PHE A 223 10.79 10.08 -41.46
CA PHE A 223 9.88 10.29 -40.33
C PHE A 223 10.28 11.51 -39.49
N HIS A 224 11.54 11.60 -39.09
CA HIS A 224 12.03 12.73 -38.30
C HIS A 224 11.92 14.05 -39.08
N HIS A 225 12.18 14.08 -40.39
CA HIS A 225 11.95 15.29 -41.19
C HIS A 225 10.49 15.75 -41.18
N PHE A 226 9.52 14.83 -41.25
CA PHE A 226 8.09 15.18 -41.22
C PHE A 226 7.63 15.63 -39.84
N VAL A 227 8.13 14.99 -38.78
CA VAL A 227 7.91 15.44 -37.39
C VAL A 227 8.47 16.85 -37.17
N LYS A 228 9.65 17.16 -37.69
CA LYS A 228 10.27 18.49 -37.58
C LYS A 228 9.50 19.55 -38.37
N LEU A 229 9.00 19.23 -39.56
CA LEU A 229 8.08 20.10 -40.31
C LEU A 229 6.82 20.40 -39.50
N ALA A 230 6.20 19.38 -38.89
CA ALA A 230 5.07 19.58 -38.00
C ALA A 230 5.43 20.42 -36.76
N ALA A 231 6.65 20.26 -36.23
CA ALA A 231 7.18 21.11 -35.16
C ALA A 231 7.34 22.58 -35.59
N CYS A 232 7.77 22.83 -36.83
CA CYS A 232 7.79 24.16 -37.46
C CYS A 232 6.38 24.74 -37.71
N GLY A 233 5.32 23.94 -37.58
CA GLY A 233 3.93 24.36 -37.74
C GLY A 233 3.29 23.97 -39.07
N ALA A 234 3.93 23.08 -39.85
CA ALA A 234 3.35 22.57 -41.09
C ALA A 234 2.08 21.75 -40.79
N THR A 235 1.05 21.94 -41.60
CA THR A 235 -0.14 21.09 -41.64
C THR A 235 0.17 19.75 -42.33
N ASP A 236 -0.68 18.75 -42.14
CA ASP A 236 -0.51 17.45 -42.81
C ASP A 236 -0.56 17.60 -44.35
N ASP A 237 -1.37 18.53 -44.87
CA ASP A 237 -1.41 18.86 -46.30
C ASP A 237 -0.07 19.42 -46.80
N GLN A 238 0.55 20.35 -46.06
CA GLN A 238 1.86 20.89 -46.41
C GLN A 238 2.98 19.83 -46.35
N ILE A 239 2.87 18.86 -45.44
CA ILE A 239 3.79 17.72 -45.37
C ILE A 239 3.59 16.79 -46.57
N ASN A 240 2.34 16.56 -46.97
CA ASN A 240 2.02 15.81 -48.19
C ASN A 240 2.58 16.50 -49.44
N ASP A 241 2.48 17.83 -49.54
CA ASP A 241 3.09 18.60 -50.63
C ASP A 241 4.61 18.42 -50.68
N VAL A 242 5.28 18.41 -49.52
CA VAL A 242 6.73 18.15 -49.44
C VAL A 242 7.06 16.72 -49.89
N TYR A 243 6.28 15.72 -49.46
CA TYR A 243 6.46 14.34 -49.92
C TYR A 243 6.36 14.25 -51.45
N HIS A 244 5.34 14.90 -52.04
CA HIS A 244 5.20 14.96 -53.49
C HIS A 244 6.37 15.66 -54.16
N GLU A 245 6.86 16.78 -53.61
CA GLU A 245 8.01 17.50 -54.17
C GLU A 245 9.29 16.66 -54.17
N LEU A 246 9.56 15.92 -53.08
CA LEU A 246 10.71 15.02 -52.97
C LEU A 246 10.67 13.86 -53.97
N THR A 247 9.47 13.35 -54.27
CA THR A 247 9.26 12.14 -55.08
C THR A 247 8.94 12.40 -56.56
N THR A 248 8.70 13.66 -56.96
CA THR A 248 8.34 14.00 -58.34
C THR A 248 9.26 15.03 -59.01
N SER A 249 9.97 15.86 -58.24
CA SER A 249 10.77 16.96 -58.78
C SER A 249 12.26 16.65 -58.81
N ILE A 250 12.92 16.77 -59.96
CA ILE A 250 14.35 16.49 -60.14
C ILE A 250 15.22 17.34 -59.20
N PRO A 251 16.26 16.76 -58.53
CA PRO A 251 16.56 15.33 -58.40
C PRO A 251 15.46 14.56 -57.66
N ILE A 252 15.03 13.41 -58.20
CA ILE A 252 13.92 12.60 -57.69
C ILE A 252 14.43 11.59 -56.66
N LEU A 253 13.81 11.56 -55.48
CA LEU A 253 13.97 10.48 -54.52
C LEU A 253 12.94 9.39 -54.80
N ASP A 254 13.38 8.15 -55.00
CA ASP A 254 12.47 7.02 -55.14
C ASP A 254 11.79 6.74 -53.78
N GLY A 255 10.49 7.01 -53.71
CA GLY A 255 9.67 6.80 -52.51
C GLY A 255 9.66 5.36 -52.01
N SER A 256 10.02 4.38 -52.85
CA SER A 256 10.22 2.99 -52.42
C SER A 256 11.35 2.84 -51.39
N THR A 257 12.31 3.77 -51.38
CA THR A 257 13.46 3.77 -50.45
C THR A 257 13.03 4.02 -49.00
N PHE A 258 11.94 4.76 -48.80
CA PHE A 258 11.34 5.05 -47.49
C PHE A 258 9.85 4.68 -47.49
N GLY A 259 9.56 3.46 -47.95
CA GLY A 259 8.19 3.00 -48.24
C GLY A 259 7.23 2.94 -47.04
N GLU A 260 7.73 3.04 -45.80
CA GLU A 260 6.87 3.14 -44.61
C GLU A 260 6.44 4.59 -44.31
N ILE A 261 7.10 5.57 -44.93
CA ILE A 261 6.83 6.99 -44.74
C ILE A 261 6.20 7.57 -46.00
N TYR A 262 4.87 7.64 -46.01
CA TYR A 262 4.10 8.25 -47.08
C TYR A 262 2.93 9.06 -46.53
N THR A 263 2.22 9.74 -47.43
CA THR A 263 1.09 10.60 -47.12
C THR A 263 0.08 9.90 -46.21
N ASN A 264 -0.30 10.55 -45.12
CA ASN A 264 -1.23 10.06 -44.08
C ASN A 264 -0.76 8.86 -43.22
N HIS A 265 0.44 8.32 -43.43
CA HIS A 265 0.94 7.16 -42.67
C HIS A 265 2.14 7.46 -41.76
N TRP A 266 2.85 8.57 -42.00
CA TRP A 266 4.03 8.93 -41.20
C TRP A 266 3.75 9.11 -39.70
N ARG A 267 2.52 9.49 -39.32
CA ARG A 267 2.11 9.64 -37.90
C ARG A 267 1.98 8.31 -37.16
N THR A 268 1.82 7.20 -37.87
CA THR A 268 1.69 5.86 -37.28
C THR A 268 3.00 5.08 -37.32
N TYR A 269 4.08 5.64 -37.87
CA TYR A 269 5.38 4.99 -37.87
C TYR A 269 5.90 4.82 -36.43
N GLU A 270 6.25 3.58 -36.07
CA GLU A 270 6.67 3.22 -34.71
C GLU A 270 8.17 2.88 -34.61
N GLY A 271 8.89 2.78 -35.74
CA GLY A 271 10.30 2.39 -35.78
C GLY A 271 11.26 3.34 -35.05
N TRP A 272 10.78 4.49 -34.57
CA TRP A 272 11.54 5.45 -33.75
C TRP A 272 11.46 5.17 -32.24
N VAL A 273 10.52 4.34 -31.76
CA VAL A 273 10.40 4.08 -30.31
C VAL A 273 10.03 2.62 -30.05
N SER A 274 10.84 1.96 -29.23
CA SER A 274 10.54 0.59 -28.80
C SER A 274 9.37 0.59 -27.84
N GLN A 275 8.51 -0.44 -27.89
CA GLN A 275 7.43 -0.61 -26.91
C GLN A 275 7.96 -0.66 -25.47
N GLY A 276 7.18 -0.13 -24.54
CA GLY A 276 7.49 -0.12 -23.11
C GLY A 276 6.40 0.60 -22.31
N TYR A 277 6.66 0.81 -21.02
CA TYR A 277 5.73 1.48 -20.12
C TYR A 277 6.49 2.31 -19.07
N LEU A 278 5.83 3.30 -18.50
CA LEU A 278 6.24 4.01 -17.29
C LEU A 278 5.79 3.24 -16.06
N ASP A 279 6.64 3.22 -15.04
CA ASP A 279 6.35 2.71 -13.70
C ASP A 279 6.90 3.64 -12.60
N PHE A 280 6.67 3.28 -11.34
CA PHE A 280 6.94 4.09 -10.14
C PHE A 280 8.38 4.65 -10.06
N GLY A 281 9.36 3.96 -10.65
CA GLY A 281 10.76 4.40 -10.68
C GLY A 281 11.02 5.54 -11.65
N ASP A 282 10.23 5.67 -12.72
CA ASP A 282 10.49 6.62 -13.80
C ASP A 282 10.21 8.08 -13.40
N ILE A 283 9.33 8.31 -12.42
CA ILE A 283 9.10 9.66 -11.86
C ILE A 283 10.17 10.06 -10.84
N GLY A 284 11.05 9.15 -10.41
CA GLY A 284 12.20 9.48 -9.55
C GLY A 284 11.85 10.23 -8.26
N ALA A 285 10.71 9.93 -7.64
CA ALA A 285 10.31 10.59 -6.39
C ALA A 285 11.20 10.14 -5.22
N THR A 286 11.54 11.09 -4.34
CA THR A 286 12.41 10.89 -3.17
C THR A 286 11.82 11.55 -1.93
N ASN A 287 12.43 11.35 -0.77
CA ASN A 287 11.99 11.96 0.51
C ASN A 287 10.54 11.60 0.91
N LEU A 288 10.03 10.46 0.45
CA LEU A 288 8.62 10.08 0.61
C LEU A 288 8.25 9.76 2.07
N ASP A 289 9.24 9.39 2.87
CA ASP A 289 9.15 9.07 4.30
C ASP A 289 9.31 10.29 5.22
N LYS A 290 9.39 11.51 4.66
CA LYS A 290 9.48 12.75 5.45
C LYS A 290 8.31 12.89 6.40
N TRP A 291 8.62 13.35 7.60
CA TRP A 291 7.68 13.69 8.65
C TRP A 291 8.08 15.01 9.33
N HIS A 292 7.13 15.66 9.97
CA HIS A 292 7.34 16.89 10.71
C HIS A 292 6.70 16.82 12.09
N THR A 293 7.35 17.49 13.04
CA THR A 293 6.86 17.60 14.41
C THR A 293 6.43 19.02 14.70
N TYR A 294 5.13 19.22 14.96
CA TYR A 294 4.65 20.50 15.42
C TYR A 294 4.83 20.60 16.94
N PRO A 295 5.59 21.60 17.44
CA PRO A 295 5.63 21.89 18.86
C PRO A 295 4.27 22.41 19.28
N ASN A 296 3.48 21.56 19.94
CA ASN A 296 2.17 21.94 20.42
C ASN A 296 2.34 22.54 21.83
N ILE A 297 2.24 23.87 21.95
CA ILE A 297 2.45 24.57 23.23
C ILE A 297 1.26 24.34 24.19
N SER A 298 0.11 23.94 23.64
CA SER A 298 -1.11 23.60 24.39
C SER A 298 -1.23 22.11 24.77
N LYS A 299 -0.61 21.19 24.01
CA LYS A 299 -0.68 19.74 24.27
C LYS A 299 0.68 19.25 24.80
N ARG A 300 0.69 18.35 25.78
CA ARG A 300 1.94 17.83 26.38
C ARG A 300 2.74 16.90 25.45
N GLN A 301 2.30 16.68 24.22
CA GLN A 301 3.00 15.88 23.22
C GLN A 301 3.13 16.59 21.87
N PRO A 302 4.25 16.36 21.14
CA PRO A 302 4.41 16.81 19.77
C PRO A 302 3.42 16.12 18.82
N GLU A 303 2.87 16.87 17.86
CA GLU A 303 2.04 16.30 16.79
C GLU A 303 2.92 15.94 15.59
N HIS A 304 2.79 14.73 15.07
CA HIS A 304 3.54 14.26 13.91
C HIS A 304 2.66 14.24 12.67
N SER A 305 3.10 14.91 11.61
CA SER A 305 2.51 14.80 10.28
C SER A 305 3.46 14.01 9.38
N TYR A 306 2.92 13.18 8.48
CA TYR A 306 3.69 12.40 7.50
C TYR A 306 3.33 12.83 6.07
N LEU A 307 4.36 13.04 5.25
CA LEU A 307 4.19 13.47 3.86
C LEU A 307 3.38 12.45 3.05
N ALA A 308 3.77 11.17 3.13
CA ALA A 308 3.10 10.08 2.45
C ALA A 308 1.59 10.02 2.77
N GLU A 309 1.22 10.11 4.04
CA GLU A 309 -0.18 10.09 4.48
C GLU A 309 -0.96 11.28 3.91
N ASN A 310 -0.39 12.49 3.97
CA ASN A 310 -1.00 13.70 3.42
C ASN A 310 -1.27 13.57 1.91
N VAL A 311 -0.29 13.06 1.14
CA VAL A 311 -0.42 12.84 -0.30
C VAL A 311 -1.49 11.78 -0.61
N ILE A 312 -1.49 10.64 0.07
CA ILE A 312 -2.46 9.57 -0.16
C ILE A 312 -3.89 10.04 0.11
N LEU A 313 -4.10 10.78 1.21
CA LEU A 313 -5.40 11.33 1.60
C LEU A 313 -5.87 12.40 0.61
N HIS A 314 -5.02 13.37 0.28
CA HIS A 314 -5.35 14.47 -0.62
C HIS A 314 -5.85 13.96 -1.99
N TYR A 315 -5.17 12.96 -2.55
CA TYR A 315 -5.52 12.38 -3.84
C TYR A 315 -6.57 11.26 -3.77
N SER A 316 -7.13 10.99 -2.58
CA SER A 316 -8.15 9.95 -2.38
C SER A 316 -7.71 8.56 -2.86
N TYR A 317 -6.42 8.24 -2.71
CA TYR A 317 -5.88 6.89 -2.94
C TYR A 317 -5.88 6.03 -1.68
N TRP A 318 -6.35 6.59 -0.57
CA TRP A 318 -6.52 5.87 0.67
C TRP A 318 -7.56 4.77 0.49
N LYS A 319 -7.18 3.53 0.79
CA LYS A 319 -8.10 2.42 0.91
C LYS A 319 -8.86 2.62 2.22
N SER A 320 -10.15 2.92 2.11
CA SER A 320 -11.07 2.78 3.25
C SER A 320 -10.83 1.40 3.85
N ALA A 321 -10.69 1.31 5.18
CA ALA A 321 -10.65 0.00 5.80
C ALA A 321 -11.93 -0.73 5.34
N PRO A 322 -11.82 -1.90 4.69
CA PRO A 322 -13.01 -2.60 4.24
C PRO A 322 -13.82 -2.92 5.48
N SER A 323 -15.02 -2.35 5.60
CA SER A 323 -15.86 -2.54 6.80
C SER A 323 -16.14 -4.01 7.05
N SER A 324 -16.50 -4.35 8.29
CA SER A 324 -16.73 -5.71 8.77
C SER A 324 -17.57 -6.57 7.83
N SER A 325 -17.23 -7.83 7.83
CA SER A 325 -17.97 -8.89 7.19
C SER A 325 -19.39 -9.01 7.71
N CYS A 326 -20.32 -9.15 6.78
CA CYS A 326 -21.74 -9.18 7.07
C CYS A 326 -22.54 -9.92 6.00
N PHE A 327 -23.80 -10.16 6.30
CA PHE A 327 -24.80 -10.69 5.39
C PHE A 327 -25.75 -9.62 4.86
N SER A 328 -26.32 -9.85 3.68
CA SER A 328 -27.48 -9.09 3.21
C SER A 328 -28.66 -9.19 4.20
N ALA A 329 -29.55 -8.18 4.19
CA ALA A 329 -30.73 -8.12 5.05
C ALA A 329 -31.63 -9.38 4.98
N SER A 330 -31.66 -10.04 3.81
CA SER A 330 -32.54 -11.18 3.55
C SER A 330 -32.07 -12.51 4.17
N ALA A 331 -30.85 -12.60 4.70
CA ALA A 331 -30.33 -13.84 5.27
C ALA A 331 -31.24 -14.34 6.41
N GLN A 332 -31.60 -15.62 6.37
CA GLN A 332 -32.56 -16.20 7.32
C GLN A 332 -31.83 -16.94 8.45
N VAL A 333 -31.91 -16.42 9.67
CA VAL A 333 -31.31 -16.99 10.88
C VAL A 333 -32.26 -18.01 11.50
N ILE A 334 -31.74 -19.16 11.93
CA ILE A 334 -32.53 -20.15 12.68
C ILE A 334 -32.54 -19.75 14.16
N MET A 335 -33.73 -19.49 14.69
CA MET A 335 -33.94 -19.13 16.09
C MET A 335 -33.81 -20.36 17.01
N ALA A 336 -33.66 -20.13 18.32
CA ALA A 336 -33.61 -21.22 19.30
C ALA A 336 -34.90 -22.04 19.36
N SER A 337 -36.03 -21.44 19.00
CA SER A 337 -37.35 -22.09 18.83
C SER A 337 -37.41 -23.03 17.63
N GLY A 338 -36.45 -22.93 16.69
CA GLY A 338 -36.44 -23.64 15.41
C GLY A 338 -37.14 -22.90 14.27
N GLU A 339 -37.81 -21.78 14.53
CA GLU A 339 -38.33 -20.89 13.50
C GLU A 339 -37.19 -20.15 12.78
N THR A 340 -37.49 -19.53 11.63
CA THR A 340 -36.54 -18.68 10.92
C THR A 340 -36.97 -17.23 10.92
N LYS A 341 -36.00 -16.33 11.07
CA LYS A 341 -36.21 -14.88 11.07
C LYS A 341 -35.15 -14.21 10.20
N ALA A 342 -35.52 -13.17 9.46
CA ALA A 342 -34.53 -12.40 8.69
C ALA A 342 -33.52 -11.76 9.63
N ILE A 343 -32.24 -11.72 9.25
CA ILE A 343 -31.17 -11.17 10.08
C ILE A 343 -31.41 -9.70 10.41
N SER A 344 -32.04 -8.95 9.49
CA SER A 344 -32.45 -7.56 9.70
C SER A 344 -33.50 -7.36 10.79
N ASP A 345 -34.28 -8.41 11.09
CA ASP A 345 -35.36 -8.36 12.07
C ASP A 345 -34.91 -8.83 13.46
N ILE A 346 -33.71 -9.42 13.57
CA ILE A 346 -33.11 -9.85 14.83
C ILE A 346 -32.84 -8.64 15.72
N LYS A 347 -33.08 -8.79 17.02
CA LYS A 347 -32.88 -7.74 18.01
C LYS A 347 -32.00 -8.23 19.17
N PRO A 348 -31.31 -7.34 19.89
CA PRO A 348 -30.74 -7.66 21.20
C PRO A 348 -31.74 -8.41 22.08
N GLY A 349 -31.27 -9.46 22.77
CA GLY A 349 -32.11 -10.35 23.60
C GLY A 349 -32.75 -11.53 22.86
N ASP A 350 -32.80 -11.52 21.52
CA ASP A 350 -33.29 -12.67 20.76
C ASP A 350 -32.41 -13.90 21.01
N ARG A 351 -33.03 -15.09 21.14
CA ARG A 351 -32.31 -16.35 21.32
C ARG A 351 -32.26 -17.12 20.00
N ILE A 352 -31.04 -17.39 19.53
CA ILE A 352 -30.83 -18.09 18.27
C ILE A 352 -30.28 -19.50 18.46
N LEU A 353 -30.47 -20.36 17.48
CA LEU A 353 -29.86 -21.69 17.47
C LEU A 353 -28.36 -21.51 17.32
N SER A 354 -27.61 -22.07 18.27
CA SER A 354 -26.16 -21.98 18.26
C SER A 354 -25.53 -23.31 18.65
N ARG A 355 -24.27 -23.47 18.24
CA ARG A 355 -23.38 -24.54 18.69
C ARG A 355 -21.99 -23.94 18.93
N ARG A 356 -21.09 -24.72 19.51
CA ARG A 356 -19.70 -24.30 19.71
C ARG A 356 -18.78 -25.08 18.79
N LEU A 357 -17.91 -24.34 18.10
CA LEU A 357 -16.81 -24.93 17.35
C LEU A 357 -15.88 -25.65 18.35
N GLY A 358 -15.65 -26.95 18.17
CA GLY A 358 -14.78 -27.75 19.06
C GLY A 358 -15.42 -28.29 20.34
N ALA A 359 -16.75 -28.23 20.51
CA ALA A 359 -17.43 -28.81 21.68
C ALA A 359 -18.34 -30.01 21.31
N GLU A 360 -18.33 -31.06 22.13
CA GLU A 360 -19.09 -32.31 21.91
C GLU A 360 -20.62 -32.17 22.07
N ARG A 361 -21.10 -31.14 22.79
CA ARG A 361 -22.52 -31.00 23.11
C ARG A 361 -23.28 -30.22 22.04
N ALA A 362 -24.20 -30.91 21.38
CA ALA A 362 -25.20 -30.31 20.50
C ALA A 362 -26.21 -29.46 21.28
N GLY A 363 -26.57 -28.29 20.74
CA GLY A 363 -27.78 -27.55 21.09
C GLY A 363 -27.69 -26.66 22.33
N ARG A 364 -27.02 -25.51 22.23
CA ARG A 364 -27.25 -24.39 23.15
C ARG A 364 -27.72 -23.19 22.35
N SER A 365 -28.80 -22.55 22.78
CA SER A 365 -29.14 -21.24 22.23
C SER A 365 -28.10 -20.20 22.68
N ARG A 366 -27.83 -19.20 21.84
CA ARG A 366 -27.14 -17.97 22.27
C ARG A 366 -28.12 -16.81 22.27
N THR A 367 -27.95 -15.92 23.26
CA THR A 367 -28.64 -14.63 23.27
C THR A 367 -27.82 -13.66 22.44
N VAL A 368 -28.49 -12.95 21.53
CA VAL A 368 -27.89 -11.86 20.75
C VAL A 368 -27.66 -10.68 21.69
N ALA A 369 -26.41 -10.26 21.86
CA ALA A 369 -26.06 -9.05 22.59
C ALA A 369 -26.38 -7.82 21.74
N PHE A 370 -25.99 -7.83 20.47
CA PHE A 370 -26.34 -6.79 19.51
C PHE A 370 -26.24 -7.28 18.06
N VAL A 371 -26.77 -6.47 17.14
CA VAL A 371 -26.73 -6.72 15.68
C VAL A 371 -25.91 -5.61 15.03
N SER A 372 -24.76 -5.96 14.43
CA SER A 372 -23.94 -5.02 13.68
C SER A 372 -24.62 -4.65 12.37
N LYS A 373 -24.58 -3.36 11.98
CA LYS A 373 -25.23 -2.84 10.77
C LYS A 373 -24.33 -1.93 9.92
N PRO A 374 -23.18 -2.40 9.40
CA PRO A 374 -22.33 -1.57 8.55
C PRO A 374 -22.95 -1.35 7.17
N GLU A 375 -22.67 -0.20 6.56
CA GLU A 375 -22.99 0.08 5.16
C GLU A 375 -22.16 -0.80 4.21
N ARG A 376 -22.76 -1.24 3.10
CA ARG A 376 -22.11 -2.03 2.06
C ARG A 376 -20.97 -1.26 1.41
N ALA A 377 -21.08 0.06 1.25
CA ALA A 377 -20.00 0.95 0.82
C ALA A 377 -19.25 0.43 -0.44
N GLY A 378 -19.99 0.02 -1.47
CA GLY A 378 -19.43 -0.47 -2.73
C GLY A 378 -18.87 -1.89 -2.70
N ARG A 379 -18.90 -2.60 -1.56
CA ARG A 379 -18.33 -3.95 -1.45
C ARG A 379 -19.14 -4.98 -2.26
N PRO A 380 -18.49 -5.90 -2.98
CA PRO A 380 -19.18 -7.03 -3.59
C PRO A 380 -19.74 -7.96 -2.51
N LEU A 381 -20.89 -8.54 -2.80
CA LEU A 381 -21.43 -9.67 -2.03
C LEU A 381 -21.21 -10.96 -2.83
N TYR A 382 -21.10 -12.05 -2.10
CA TYR A 382 -20.84 -13.37 -2.62
C TYR A 382 -21.91 -14.33 -2.13
N GLU A 383 -22.21 -15.31 -2.95
CA GLU A 383 -23.18 -16.35 -2.66
C GLU A 383 -22.63 -17.69 -3.12
N LEU A 384 -22.80 -18.73 -2.31
CA LEU A 384 -22.44 -20.09 -2.71
C LEU A 384 -23.57 -20.69 -3.54
N GLN A 385 -23.26 -21.29 -4.69
CA GLN A 385 -24.26 -21.93 -5.57
C GLN A 385 -25.14 -22.96 -4.84
N SER A 386 -24.60 -23.64 -3.83
CA SER A 386 -25.34 -24.61 -3.01
C SER A 386 -26.27 -23.98 -1.98
N PHE A 387 -26.04 -22.72 -1.59
CA PHE A 387 -26.78 -22.03 -0.53
C PHE A 387 -27.46 -20.75 -1.06
N PRO A 388 -28.40 -20.89 -2.02
CA PRO A 388 -28.97 -19.73 -2.69
C PRO A 388 -29.72 -18.82 -1.72
N GLY A 389 -29.57 -17.51 -1.89
CA GLY A 389 -30.19 -16.47 -1.05
C GLY A 389 -29.43 -16.14 0.23
N ILE A 390 -28.25 -16.73 0.47
CA ILE A 390 -27.33 -16.30 1.52
C ILE A 390 -26.19 -15.51 0.87
N GLN A 391 -26.30 -14.19 0.90
CA GLN A 391 -25.28 -13.28 0.39
C GLN A 391 -24.41 -12.74 1.52
N PHE A 392 -23.10 -12.80 1.37
CA PHE A 392 -22.10 -12.44 2.38
C PHE A 392 -20.89 -11.73 1.76
N THR A 393 -20.16 -10.95 2.53
CA THR A 393 -18.93 -10.27 2.10
C THR A 393 -17.72 -11.20 2.05
N GLU A 394 -16.65 -10.78 1.37
CA GLU A 394 -15.46 -11.64 1.13
C GLU A 394 -14.76 -12.16 2.39
N THR A 395 -14.92 -11.47 3.53
CA THR A 395 -14.30 -11.81 4.81
C THR A 395 -15.19 -12.59 5.77
N HIS A 396 -16.38 -13.06 5.36
CA HIS A 396 -17.28 -13.77 6.29
C HIS A 396 -16.82 -15.19 6.60
N PRO A 397 -16.65 -15.56 7.89
CA PRO A 397 -16.25 -16.89 8.28
C PRO A 397 -17.40 -17.89 8.10
N LEU A 398 -17.29 -18.76 7.10
CA LEU A 398 -18.21 -19.88 6.90
C LEU A 398 -17.58 -21.18 7.41
N LEU A 399 -18.41 -22.15 7.81
CA LEU A 399 -17.93 -23.49 8.13
C LEU A 399 -18.10 -24.43 6.95
N ALA A 400 -17.04 -25.14 6.61
CA ALA A 400 -17.13 -26.25 5.67
C ALA A 400 -18.09 -27.31 6.22
N ALA A 401 -19.04 -27.76 5.39
CA ALA A 401 -19.85 -28.93 5.72
C ALA A 401 -18.89 -30.13 5.81
N THR A 402 -18.59 -30.58 7.03
CA THR A 402 -17.78 -31.78 7.26
C THR A 402 -18.58 -32.97 6.73
N THR A 403 -18.25 -33.42 5.51
CA THR A 403 -18.68 -34.72 5.01
C THR A 403 -18.14 -35.77 5.96
N SER A 404 -19.06 -36.53 6.56
CA SER A 404 -18.86 -37.61 7.54
C SER A 404 -18.84 -37.19 9.02
N GLU A 405 -19.91 -37.58 9.71
CA GLU A 405 -19.84 -38.06 11.08
C GLU A 405 -18.65 -39.04 11.22
N ARG A 406 -17.83 -38.89 12.28
CA ARG A 406 -17.05 -39.95 12.97
C ARG A 406 -15.51 -39.89 13.05
N THR A 407 -14.82 -38.83 12.67
CA THR A 407 -13.43 -38.64 13.18
C THR A 407 -13.28 -37.27 13.82
N PHE A 408 -13.60 -37.22 15.11
CA PHE A 408 -13.71 -36.09 16.03
C PHE A 408 -12.37 -35.38 16.36
N VAL A 409 -11.37 -35.49 15.50
CA VAL A 409 -9.99 -35.17 15.88
C VAL A 409 -9.39 -33.98 15.13
N SER A 410 -10.12 -33.37 14.19
CA SER A 410 -9.72 -32.08 13.61
C SER A 410 -10.86 -31.06 13.71
N LEU A 411 -10.52 -29.82 14.05
CA LEU A 411 -11.49 -28.73 14.01
C LEU A 411 -11.90 -28.46 12.56
N PRO A 412 -13.16 -28.10 12.32
CA PRO A 412 -13.60 -27.63 11.01
C PRO A 412 -12.75 -26.45 10.53
N LYS A 413 -12.33 -26.50 9.26
CA LYS A 413 -11.69 -25.37 8.58
C LYS A 413 -12.70 -24.25 8.34
N LEU A 414 -12.27 -23.00 8.54
CA LEU A 414 -13.05 -21.83 8.17
C LEU A 414 -12.85 -21.52 6.69
N LEU A 415 -13.94 -21.21 6.01
CA LEU A 415 -13.96 -20.83 4.60
C LEU A 415 -14.17 -19.33 4.49
N PHE A 416 -13.35 -18.68 3.65
CA PHE A 416 -13.47 -17.26 3.29
C PHE A 416 -13.32 -17.10 1.79
N VAL A 417 -13.88 -16.04 1.21
CA VAL A 417 -13.52 -15.68 -0.18
C VAL A 417 -12.08 -15.14 -0.20
N SER A 418 -11.73 -14.31 0.80
CA SER A 418 -10.39 -13.72 0.96
C SER A 418 -9.84 -13.98 2.36
N PRO A 419 -9.22 -15.15 2.62
CA PRO A 419 -8.69 -15.51 3.94
C PRO A 419 -7.64 -14.53 4.48
N ASN A 420 -6.78 -14.02 3.61
CA ASN A 420 -5.72 -13.07 3.99
C ASN A 420 -6.30 -11.74 4.46
N LEU A 421 -7.34 -11.25 3.77
CA LEU A 421 -8.03 -10.04 4.18
C LEU A 421 -8.80 -10.26 5.48
N ALA A 422 -9.50 -11.37 5.62
CA ALA A 422 -10.20 -11.69 6.88
C ALA A 422 -9.22 -11.73 8.07
N ALA A 423 -8.08 -12.41 7.90
CA ALA A 423 -7.04 -12.49 8.92
C ALA A 423 -6.41 -11.13 9.28
N SER A 424 -6.32 -10.19 8.33
CA SER A 424 -5.79 -8.85 8.61
C SER A 424 -6.79 -7.94 9.32
N LEU A 425 -8.10 -8.13 9.07
CA LEU A 425 -9.17 -7.38 9.70
C LEU A 425 -9.52 -7.85 11.11
N ASN A 426 -9.54 -9.17 11.33
CA ASN A 426 -9.82 -9.75 12.63
C ASN A 426 -8.76 -10.80 13.02
N PRO A 427 -7.94 -10.54 14.06
CA PRO A 427 -6.88 -11.45 14.48
C PRO A 427 -7.38 -12.81 14.97
N THR A 428 -8.68 -12.94 15.32
CA THR A 428 -9.33 -14.22 15.69
C THR A 428 -9.13 -15.27 14.60
N TRP A 429 -9.23 -14.89 13.32
CA TRP A 429 -9.20 -15.85 12.21
C TRP A 429 -7.82 -16.45 11.96
N GLN A 430 -6.78 -15.83 12.50
CA GLN A 430 -5.43 -16.41 12.46
C GLN A 430 -5.24 -17.58 13.42
N SER A 431 -6.14 -17.76 14.38
CA SER A 431 -6.12 -18.85 15.35
C SER A 431 -6.89 -20.09 14.91
N PHE A 432 -7.50 -20.04 13.72
CA PHE A 432 -8.19 -21.14 13.08
C PHE A 432 -7.49 -21.54 11.79
N GLU A 433 -7.70 -22.79 11.38
CA GLU A 433 -7.36 -23.19 10.03
C GLU A 433 -8.34 -22.52 9.05
N THR A 434 -7.80 -21.90 8.00
CA THR A 434 -8.59 -21.17 7.01
C THR A 434 -8.31 -21.66 5.60
N THR A 435 -9.29 -21.55 4.72
CA THR A 435 -9.18 -21.95 3.31
C THR A 435 -9.98 -21.00 2.43
N ALA A 436 -9.43 -20.67 1.26
CA ALA A 436 -10.13 -19.86 0.27
C ALA A 436 -11.25 -20.68 -0.40
N ILE A 437 -12.42 -20.08 -0.55
CA ILE A 437 -13.53 -20.67 -1.31
C ILE A 437 -13.16 -20.67 -2.80
N ASP A 438 -13.40 -21.78 -3.48
CA ASP A 438 -13.20 -21.89 -4.93
C ASP A 438 -14.10 -20.89 -5.68
N SER A 439 -13.50 -20.01 -6.48
CA SER A 439 -14.24 -18.98 -7.21
C SER A 439 -15.28 -19.55 -8.18
N ARG A 440 -15.14 -20.82 -8.61
CA ARG A 440 -16.09 -21.50 -9.50
C ARG A 440 -17.43 -21.83 -8.84
N VAL A 441 -17.48 -21.89 -7.52
CA VAL A 441 -18.72 -22.15 -6.75
C VAL A 441 -19.35 -20.87 -6.20
N LEU A 442 -18.72 -19.72 -6.45
CA LEU A 442 -19.20 -18.42 -6.03
C LEU A 442 -20.01 -17.74 -7.14
N ILE A 443 -21.06 -17.05 -6.72
CA ILE A 443 -21.80 -16.07 -7.51
C ILE A 443 -21.45 -14.70 -6.91
N THR A 444 -20.89 -13.81 -7.73
CA THR A 444 -20.55 -12.44 -7.31
C THR A 444 -21.68 -11.50 -7.64
N HIS A 445 -22.04 -10.68 -6.66
CA HIS A 445 -23.02 -9.60 -6.77
C HIS A 445 -22.28 -8.27 -6.57
N ASP A 446 -21.96 -7.59 -7.66
CA ASP A 446 -21.29 -6.28 -7.59
C ASP A 446 -22.23 -5.22 -7.00
N ALA A 447 -21.66 -4.22 -6.33
CA ALA A 447 -22.44 -3.08 -5.87
C ALA A 447 -22.80 -2.19 -7.06
N SER A 448 -24.09 -2.09 -7.38
CA SER A 448 -24.57 -1.15 -8.39
C SER A 448 -24.60 0.28 -7.84
N LYS A 449 -24.54 1.29 -8.72
CA LYS A 449 -24.66 2.70 -8.32
C LYS A 449 -25.94 2.93 -7.51
N GLY A 450 -25.80 3.30 -6.23
CA GLY A 450 -26.91 3.51 -5.29
C GLY A 450 -27.03 2.46 -4.18
N GLN A 451 -26.28 1.36 -4.25
CA GLN A 451 -26.23 0.34 -3.18
C GLN A 451 -25.17 0.64 -2.12
N ASP A 452 -24.50 1.80 -2.16
CA ASP A 452 -23.50 2.17 -1.16
C ASP A 452 -24.10 2.29 0.25
N GLN A 453 -25.38 2.70 0.33
CA GLN A 453 -26.15 2.85 1.58
C GLN A 453 -26.88 1.56 2.02
N GLU A 454 -26.72 0.45 1.29
CA GLU A 454 -27.30 -0.82 1.72
C GLU A 454 -26.69 -1.24 3.07
N LEU A 455 -27.51 -1.54 4.07
CA LEU A 455 -27.01 -2.07 5.34
C LEU A 455 -26.79 -3.58 5.23
N LEU A 456 -25.65 -4.02 5.74
CA LEU A 456 -25.35 -5.43 5.94
C LEU A 456 -25.45 -5.76 7.43
N TYR A 457 -25.52 -7.04 7.80
CA TYR A 457 -25.80 -7.49 9.15
C TYR A 457 -24.87 -8.60 9.65
N ASP A 458 -24.47 -8.54 10.91
CA ASP A 458 -23.85 -9.65 11.64
C ASP A 458 -24.38 -9.72 13.08
N LEU A 459 -24.31 -10.90 13.70
CA LEU A 459 -24.84 -11.16 15.04
C LEU A 459 -23.73 -11.34 16.05
N ILE A 460 -23.75 -10.54 17.11
CA ILE A 460 -22.80 -10.65 18.21
C ILE A 460 -23.52 -11.17 19.44
N PHE A 461 -22.90 -12.13 20.12
CA PHE A 461 -23.51 -12.87 21.23
C PHE A 461 -23.05 -12.38 22.59
N GLU A 462 -23.90 -12.60 23.59
CA GLU A 462 -23.50 -12.38 24.98
C GLU A 462 -22.36 -13.34 25.37
N PRO A 463 -21.38 -12.87 26.18
CA PRO A 463 -20.33 -13.72 26.72
C PRO A 463 -20.94 -14.83 27.56
N LEU A 464 -20.23 -15.95 27.68
CA LEU A 464 -20.69 -16.98 28.61
C LEU A 464 -20.45 -16.55 30.05
N GLY A 465 -21.37 -16.92 30.94
CA GLY A 465 -21.17 -16.72 32.37
C GLY A 465 -19.95 -17.50 32.90
N PRO A 466 -19.46 -17.15 34.10
CA PRO A 466 -18.20 -17.63 34.68
C PRO A 466 -18.08 -19.16 34.75
N GLU A 467 -19.21 -19.86 34.95
CA GLU A 467 -19.25 -21.32 35.05
C GLU A 467 -18.95 -22.06 33.73
N ALA A 468 -18.90 -21.36 32.59
CA ALA A 468 -18.60 -21.94 31.28
C ALA A 468 -17.32 -21.37 30.63
N GLU A 469 -16.55 -20.56 31.38
CA GLU A 469 -15.29 -19.95 30.94
C GLU A 469 -14.12 -20.95 30.95
N SER A 470 -14.11 -21.96 31.83
CA SER A 470 -13.01 -22.93 31.95
C SER A 470 -12.78 -23.78 30.69
N ASP A 471 -13.82 -23.97 29.87
CA ASP A 471 -13.79 -24.72 28.60
C ASP A 471 -13.78 -23.79 27.35
N SER A 472 -13.71 -22.47 27.53
CA SER A 472 -14.07 -21.51 26.47
C SER A 472 -12.94 -21.07 25.54
N PHE A 473 -11.67 -21.14 25.97
CA PHE A 473 -10.52 -20.54 25.28
C PHE A 473 -10.18 -21.13 23.91
N GLY A 474 -10.79 -22.26 23.52
CA GLY A 474 -10.65 -22.86 22.19
C GLY A 474 -11.91 -22.79 21.32
N THR A 475 -13.05 -22.29 21.82
CA THR A 475 -14.34 -22.50 21.15
C THR A 475 -14.98 -21.19 20.69
N ALA A 476 -15.49 -21.17 19.47
CA ALA A 476 -16.24 -20.04 18.92
C ALA A 476 -17.73 -20.35 18.85
N PRO A 477 -18.64 -19.38 19.10
CA PRO A 477 -20.05 -19.54 18.84
C PRO A 477 -20.32 -19.62 17.34
N ILE A 478 -21.11 -20.61 16.96
CA ILE A 478 -21.59 -20.85 15.60
C ILE A 478 -23.08 -20.56 15.60
N TYR A 479 -23.58 -19.92 14.56
CA TYR A 479 -25.02 -19.83 14.30
C TYR A 479 -25.35 -20.35 12.91
N THR A 480 -26.62 -20.70 12.71
CA THR A 480 -27.06 -21.36 11.48
C THR A 480 -27.98 -20.46 10.68
N LEU A 481 -27.64 -20.30 9.40
CA LEU A 481 -28.48 -19.67 8.39
C LEU A 481 -29.22 -20.73 7.57
N LYS A 482 -30.40 -20.39 7.07
CA LYS A 482 -31.21 -21.22 6.17
C LYS A 482 -31.24 -20.61 4.77
N ALA A 483 -30.76 -21.36 3.79
CA ALA A 483 -30.84 -20.98 2.38
C ALA A 483 -32.26 -21.13 1.84
N SER A 484 -32.55 -20.48 0.71
CA SER A 484 -33.87 -20.51 0.06
C SER A 484 -34.30 -21.91 -0.39
N ASN A 485 -33.33 -22.80 -0.68
CA ASN A 485 -33.56 -24.22 -0.97
C ASN A 485 -33.76 -25.09 0.28
N GLY A 486 -33.79 -24.49 1.47
CA GLY A 486 -33.97 -25.17 2.76
C GLY A 486 -32.70 -25.75 3.39
N GLN A 487 -31.56 -25.71 2.69
CA GLN A 487 -30.27 -26.15 3.25
C GLN A 487 -29.81 -25.22 4.37
N ARG A 488 -28.96 -25.75 5.26
CA ARG A 488 -28.43 -25.03 6.42
C ARG A 488 -26.94 -24.76 6.22
N LEU A 489 -26.54 -23.52 6.47
CA LEU A 489 -25.16 -23.09 6.45
C LEU A 489 -24.78 -22.60 7.84
N ASP A 490 -23.74 -23.19 8.41
CA ASP A 490 -23.20 -22.76 9.68
C ASP A 490 -22.12 -21.71 9.47
N VAL A 491 -22.19 -20.65 10.27
CA VAL A 491 -21.35 -19.46 10.15
C VAL A 491 -20.93 -18.99 11.54
N LEU A 492 -19.88 -18.18 11.60
CA LEU A 492 -19.43 -17.53 12.82
C LEU A 492 -19.70 -16.02 12.71
N SER A 493 -19.78 -15.33 13.85
CA SER A 493 -19.72 -13.87 13.82
C SER A 493 -18.34 -13.43 13.37
N GLU A 494 -18.26 -12.31 12.64
CA GLU A 494 -16.99 -11.68 12.33
C GLU A 494 -16.44 -10.83 13.49
N ALA A 495 -17.21 -10.63 14.57
CA ALA A 495 -16.70 -9.93 15.74
C ALA A 495 -15.52 -10.71 16.36
N PRO A 496 -14.47 -10.02 16.86
CA PRO A 496 -13.42 -10.68 17.62
C PRO A 496 -14.00 -11.48 18.78
N LEU A 497 -13.45 -12.67 19.05
CA LEU A 497 -13.82 -13.43 20.24
C LEU A 497 -13.21 -12.74 21.45
N ILE A 498 -14.00 -11.87 22.07
CA ILE A 498 -13.59 -10.94 23.14
C ILE A 498 -12.92 -11.67 24.29
N GLU A 499 -13.34 -12.91 24.58
CA GLU A 499 -12.73 -13.76 25.61
C GLU A 499 -11.26 -14.12 25.31
N TRP A 500 -10.78 -13.93 24.08
CA TRP A 500 -9.40 -14.17 23.67
C TRP A 500 -8.54 -12.89 23.71
N PHE A 501 -9.15 -11.71 23.82
CA PHE A 501 -8.50 -10.40 23.71
C PHE A 501 -8.78 -9.53 24.92
N THR A 502 -8.67 -10.09 26.13
CA THR A 502 -9.05 -9.43 27.38
C THR A 502 -8.36 -8.07 27.57
N LEU A 503 -7.05 -7.99 27.32
CA LEU A 503 -6.28 -6.75 27.51
C LEU A 503 -6.68 -5.67 26.51
N GLU A 504 -6.84 -6.03 25.24
CA GLU A 504 -7.29 -5.13 24.19
C GLU A 504 -8.70 -4.61 24.47
N MET A 505 -9.57 -5.46 25.01
CA MET A 505 -10.95 -5.08 25.34
C MET A 505 -11.02 -4.15 26.56
N ILE A 506 -10.17 -4.37 27.56
CA ILE A 506 -9.98 -3.41 28.65
C ILE A 506 -9.50 -2.07 28.12
N PHE A 507 -8.51 -2.07 27.21
CA PHE A 507 -8.04 -0.86 26.54
C PHE A 507 -9.17 -0.15 25.80
N VAL A 508 -9.84 -0.83 24.86
CA VAL A 508 -10.94 -0.29 24.04
C VAL A 508 -12.04 0.25 24.94
N GLY A 509 -12.36 -0.46 26.02
CA GLY A 509 -13.40 -0.04 26.93
C GLY A 509 -13.11 1.27 27.64
N ASN A 510 -11.84 1.49 28.01
CA ASN A 510 -11.42 2.74 28.62
C ASN A 510 -11.29 3.87 27.57
N VAL A 511 -10.98 3.55 26.31
CA VAL A 511 -11.07 4.52 25.19
C VAL A 511 -12.50 5.01 25.03
N VAL A 512 -13.47 4.08 24.92
CA VAL A 512 -14.90 4.42 24.79
C VAL A 512 -15.36 5.24 25.98
N LYS A 513 -15.01 4.85 27.21
CA LYS A 513 -15.35 5.60 28.42
C LYS A 513 -14.83 7.03 28.40
N ALA A 514 -13.57 7.24 27.99
CA ALA A 514 -12.99 8.57 27.88
C ALA A 514 -13.71 9.41 26.81
N VAL A 515 -13.95 8.82 25.64
CA VAL A 515 -14.66 9.47 24.53
C VAL A 515 -16.09 9.86 24.93
N LEU A 516 -16.86 8.96 25.52
CA LEU A 516 -18.23 9.27 25.99
C LEU A 516 -18.24 10.30 27.12
N GLY A 517 -17.23 10.27 28.00
CA GLY A 517 -17.08 11.23 29.09
C GLY A 517 -16.77 12.67 28.63
N SER A 518 -16.26 12.85 27.41
CA SER A 518 -15.96 14.16 26.83
C SER A 518 -17.19 14.96 26.39
N GLY A 519 -18.33 14.30 26.17
CA GLY A 519 -19.53 14.91 25.59
C GLY A 519 -19.47 15.14 24.07
N SER A 520 -18.43 14.66 23.39
CA SER A 520 -18.30 14.74 21.92
C SER A 520 -19.11 13.66 21.18
N SER A 521 -19.52 13.93 19.94
CA SER A 521 -20.28 12.97 19.11
C SER A 521 -19.39 11.80 18.64
N VAL A 522 -19.85 10.56 18.84
CA VAL A 522 -19.17 9.33 18.42
C VAL A 522 -19.00 9.28 16.89
N GLU A 523 -19.96 9.79 16.12
CA GLU A 523 -19.88 9.88 14.66
C GLU A 523 -18.66 10.68 14.18
N LYS A 524 -18.28 11.75 14.92
CA LYS A 524 -17.10 12.56 14.60
C LYS A 524 -15.83 11.71 14.72
N PHE A 525 -15.67 11.03 15.85
CA PHE A 525 -14.53 10.11 16.09
C PHE A 525 -14.44 9.01 15.04
N ILE A 526 -15.58 8.46 14.63
CA ILE A 526 -15.70 7.44 13.58
C ILE A 526 -15.14 7.95 12.24
N GLY A 527 -15.49 9.20 11.87
CA GLY A 527 -14.95 9.87 10.69
C GLY A 527 -13.44 10.08 10.76
N ASP A 528 -12.94 10.46 11.93
CA ASP A 528 -11.54 10.81 12.10
C ASP A 528 -10.62 9.60 12.23
N ILE A 529 -11.06 8.51 12.89
CA ILE A 529 -10.35 7.23 12.89
C ILE A 529 -10.15 6.71 11.47
N ASN A 530 -11.12 6.98 10.59
CA ASN A 530 -11.05 6.57 9.20
C ASN A 530 -9.94 7.27 8.40
N GLN A 531 -9.60 8.50 8.79
CA GLN A 531 -8.67 9.35 8.06
C GLN A 531 -7.23 9.24 8.59
N ASN A 532 -7.00 8.67 9.79
CA ASN A 532 -5.76 8.90 10.54
C ASN A 532 -5.04 7.62 11.05
N ARG A 533 -4.98 6.52 10.29
CA ARG A 533 -4.38 5.25 10.80
C ARG A 533 -2.93 5.41 11.26
N GLY A 534 -2.10 6.15 10.51
CA GLY A 534 -0.69 6.36 10.85
C GLY A 534 -0.56 7.15 12.15
N SER A 535 -1.30 8.25 12.26
CA SER A 535 -1.39 9.08 13.46
C SER A 535 -1.88 8.30 14.69
N LEU A 536 -2.88 7.41 14.55
CA LEU A 536 -3.39 6.60 15.66
C LEU A 536 -2.35 5.61 16.21
N GLN A 537 -1.62 4.92 15.34
CA GLN A 537 -0.57 3.99 15.77
C GLN A 537 0.59 4.73 16.45
N ASN A 538 0.97 5.89 15.92
CA ASN A 538 2.02 6.72 16.51
C ASN A 538 1.57 7.32 17.85
N LEU A 539 0.32 7.76 17.97
CA LEU A 539 -0.26 8.20 19.23
C LEU A 539 -0.18 7.10 20.28
N LEU A 540 -0.66 5.89 19.94
CA LEU A 540 -0.64 4.77 20.87
C LEU A 540 0.79 4.41 21.30
N ARG A 541 1.73 4.39 20.34
CA ARG A 541 3.16 4.12 20.58
C ARG A 541 3.82 5.21 21.44
N GLY A 542 3.46 6.47 21.21
CA GLY A 542 3.96 7.62 21.97
C GLY A 542 3.48 7.57 23.41
N LEU A 543 2.18 7.35 23.61
CA LEU A 543 1.58 7.22 24.94
C LEU A 543 2.18 6.04 25.71
N SER A 544 2.27 4.87 25.08
CA SER A 544 2.81 3.68 25.74
C SER A 544 4.26 3.85 26.21
N GLY A 545 5.04 4.71 25.53
CA GLY A 545 6.41 5.05 25.93
C GLY A 545 6.52 6.04 27.10
N THR A 546 5.41 6.63 27.54
CA THR A 546 5.39 7.56 28.68
C THR A 546 5.03 6.85 29.98
N ASP A 547 5.51 7.36 31.12
CA ASP A 547 5.12 6.82 32.43
C ASP A 547 3.68 7.27 32.77
N ILE A 548 2.69 6.65 32.11
CA ILE A 548 1.25 6.95 32.30
C ILE A 548 0.76 6.56 33.71
N SER A 549 1.59 5.87 34.51
CA SER A 549 1.26 5.41 35.87
C SER A 549 0.91 6.54 36.85
N ARG A 550 1.19 7.80 36.51
CA ARG A 550 1.01 8.94 37.43
C ARG A 550 -0.35 9.64 37.40
N ASN A 551 -1.26 9.38 36.45
CA ASN A 551 -2.39 10.31 36.22
C ASN A 551 -3.84 9.77 36.10
N SER A 552 -4.17 8.49 36.36
CA SER A 552 -5.56 8.03 36.09
C SER A 552 -6.21 7.25 37.26
N VAL A 553 -7.06 7.94 38.03
CA VAL A 553 -7.83 7.40 39.19
C VAL A 553 -9.13 6.69 38.76
N ASN A 554 -9.45 6.63 37.45
CA ASN A 554 -10.78 6.24 36.94
C ASN A 554 -10.82 5.03 35.99
N ALA A 555 -9.74 4.24 35.88
CA ALA A 555 -9.64 3.14 34.92
C ALA A 555 -10.49 1.92 35.35
N ILE A 556 -11.27 1.35 34.43
CA ILE A 556 -12.06 0.13 34.68
C ILE A 556 -11.27 -1.07 34.19
N THR A 557 -11.01 -2.03 35.07
CA THR A 557 -10.31 -3.28 34.73
C THR A 557 -11.26 -4.44 34.46
N ASP A 558 -12.54 -4.28 34.81
CA ASP A 558 -13.59 -5.28 34.66
C ASP A 558 -14.54 -4.83 33.55
N VAL A 559 -14.12 -5.07 32.31
CA VAL A 559 -14.83 -4.61 31.10
C VAL A 559 -15.42 -5.84 30.40
N THR A 560 -16.74 -5.94 30.39
CA THR A 560 -17.45 -6.90 29.51
C THR A 560 -17.98 -6.15 28.28
N LEU A 561 -18.15 -6.85 27.15
CA LEU A 561 -18.80 -6.28 25.96
C LEU A 561 -20.18 -5.69 26.29
N GLN A 562 -20.91 -6.39 27.16
CA GLN A 562 -22.20 -5.95 27.65
C GLN A 562 -22.08 -4.62 28.40
N SER A 563 -21.10 -4.50 29.30
CA SER A 563 -20.77 -3.24 29.98
C SER A 563 -20.51 -2.09 29.00
N LEU A 564 -19.84 -2.36 27.87
CA LEU A 564 -19.49 -1.37 26.85
C LEU A 564 -20.68 -0.89 26.03
N LEU A 565 -21.54 -1.82 25.61
CA LEU A 565 -22.72 -1.51 24.83
C LEU A 565 -23.80 -0.79 25.67
N PHE A 566 -23.83 -1.03 26.98
CA PHE A 566 -24.73 -0.35 27.92
C PHE A 566 -24.19 0.97 28.48
N LEU A 567 -23.01 1.44 28.08
CA LEU A 567 -22.44 2.70 28.61
C LEU A 567 -23.31 3.94 28.35
N ASN A 568 -24.28 3.88 27.43
CA ASN A 568 -25.12 5.05 27.06
C ASN A 568 -26.64 4.82 27.03
N GLY A 569 -27.14 3.66 27.45
CA GLY A 569 -28.57 3.42 27.74
C GLY A 569 -29.60 3.54 26.60
N ASP A 570 -29.21 3.84 25.36
CA ASP A 570 -30.13 4.06 24.22
C ASP A 570 -29.71 3.27 22.97
N ASP A 571 -30.66 2.62 22.30
CA ASP A 571 -30.41 1.62 21.23
C ASP A 571 -29.71 2.23 20.00
N ASN A 572 -29.99 3.50 19.66
CA ASN A 572 -29.36 4.17 18.50
C ASN A 572 -27.86 4.45 18.72
N ASN A 573 -27.45 4.79 19.95
CA ASN A 573 -26.05 5.04 20.27
C ASN A 573 -25.19 3.76 20.28
N SER A 574 -25.82 2.59 20.43
CA SER A 574 -25.11 1.31 20.46
C SER A 574 -24.44 0.96 19.12
N GLN A 575 -25.06 1.35 18.00
CA GLN A 575 -24.50 1.12 16.66
C GLN A 575 -23.30 2.03 16.41
N ASP A 576 -23.33 3.29 16.84
CA ASP A 576 -22.20 4.21 16.72
C ASP A 576 -21.03 3.73 17.59
N ILE A 577 -21.29 3.33 18.84
CA ILE A 577 -20.25 2.77 19.71
C ILE A 577 -19.66 1.49 19.07
N SER A 578 -20.50 0.63 18.51
CA SER A 578 -20.03 -0.57 17.79
C SER A 578 -19.17 -0.21 16.59
N GLY A 579 -19.63 0.72 15.74
CA GLY A 579 -18.87 1.18 14.57
C GLY A 579 -17.54 1.83 14.96
N PHE A 580 -17.50 2.54 16.09
CA PHE A 580 -16.29 3.09 16.68
C PHE A 580 -15.33 1.99 17.16
N ILE A 581 -15.81 1.02 17.94
CA ILE A 581 -15.01 -0.11 18.42
C ILE A 581 -14.44 -0.91 17.24
N GLU A 582 -15.29 -1.23 16.27
CA GLU A 582 -14.89 -1.97 15.07
C GLU A 582 -13.77 -1.22 14.34
N ARG A 583 -13.96 0.06 14.04
CA ARG A 583 -12.92 0.86 13.36
C ARG A 583 -11.64 0.96 14.18
N LEU A 584 -11.74 1.11 15.49
CA LEU A 584 -10.56 1.18 16.36
C LEU A 584 -9.77 -0.14 16.31
N ILE A 585 -10.45 -1.28 16.44
CA ILE A 585 -9.85 -2.61 16.33
C ILE A 585 -9.29 -2.84 14.93
N MET A 586 -9.97 -2.44 13.87
CA MET A 586 -9.46 -2.59 12.50
C MET A 586 -8.20 -1.75 12.24
N ARG A 587 -8.12 -0.53 12.81
CA ARG A 587 -7.00 0.39 12.56
C ARG A 587 -5.78 0.06 13.40
N LEU A 588 -5.99 -0.25 14.68
CA LEU A 588 -4.92 -0.53 15.63
C LEU A 588 -4.62 -2.04 15.72
N GLY A 589 -5.62 -2.90 15.63
CA GLY A 589 -5.47 -4.36 15.65
C GLY A 589 -4.51 -4.85 16.73
N ARG A 590 -3.51 -5.63 16.32
CA ARG A 590 -2.46 -6.14 17.21
C ARG A 590 -1.52 -5.08 17.78
N THR A 591 -1.51 -3.87 17.23
CA THR A 591 -0.74 -2.77 17.82
C THR A 591 -1.23 -2.49 19.24
N ILE A 592 -2.52 -2.70 19.55
CA ILE A 592 -3.04 -2.57 20.91
C ILE A 592 -2.32 -3.54 21.86
N GLY A 593 -2.43 -4.85 21.61
CA GLY A 593 -1.76 -5.88 22.42
C GLY A 593 -0.25 -5.68 22.50
N ASN A 594 0.41 -5.37 21.37
CA ASN A 594 1.84 -5.09 21.33
C ASN A 594 2.21 -3.88 22.22
N GLN A 595 1.48 -2.75 22.13
CA GLN A 595 1.79 -1.58 22.96
C GLN A 595 1.43 -1.77 24.45
N ILE A 596 0.42 -2.57 24.78
CA ILE A 596 0.12 -2.96 26.16
C ILE A 596 1.29 -3.79 26.72
N SER A 597 1.70 -4.81 25.99
CA SER A 597 2.70 -5.77 26.45
C SER A 597 4.12 -5.20 26.44
N MET A 598 4.45 -4.32 25.48
CA MET A 598 5.82 -3.92 25.19
C MET A 598 6.00 -2.42 24.91
N GLY A 599 4.92 -1.65 24.75
CA GLY A 599 5.02 -0.24 24.35
C GLY A 599 5.74 0.65 25.38
N TRP A 600 5.85 0.18 26.61
CA TRP A 600 6.65 0.80 27.68
C TRP A 600 8.15 0.71 27.50
N LEU A 601 8.60 -0.08 26.53
CA LEU A 601 10.00 -0.19 26.13
C LEU A 601 10.41 0.88 25.13
N ASN A 602 9.47 1.69 24.64
CA ASN A 602 9.77 2.74 23.67
C ASN A 602 10.68 3.79 24.33
N PRO A 603 11.87 4.08 23.77
CA PRO A 603 12.92 4.87 24.42
C PRO A 603 12.64 6.38 24.50
N SER A 604 11.43 6.84 24.18
CA SER A 604 11.18 8.19 23.69
C SER A 604 11.22 9.35 24.69
N GLN A 605 11.64 9.18 25.96
CA GLN A 605 11.62 10.31 26.92
C GLN A 605 12.80 10.44 27.90
N LEU A 606 13.83 9.59 27.86
CA LEU A 606 14.99 9.75 28.75
C LEU A 606 16.25 10.13 27.97
N PRO A 607 16.88 11.29 28.26
CA PRO A 607 18.25 11.56 27.86
C PRO A 607 19.17 10.71 28.74
N ALA A 608 19.18 9.40 28.54
CA ALA A 608 20.04 8.48 29.27
C ALA A 608 21.27 8.17 28.42
N SER A 609 22.44 8.20 29.07
CA SER A 609 23.67 7.61 28.56
C SER A 609 23.41 6.21 28.00
N GLU A 610 23.96 5.89 26.82
CA GLU A 610 23.88 4.55 26.20
C GLU A 610 24.40 3.43 27.12
N ALA A 611 25.10 3.77 28.21
CA ALA A 611 25.70 2.85 29.19
C ALA A 611 24.71 1.95 29.97
N HIS A 612 23.39 2.18 29.90
CA HIS A 612 22.38 1.39 30.62
C HIS A 612 21.41 0.63 29.71
N LEU A 613 21.65 0.66 28.40
CA LEU A 613 20.87 -0.11 27.45
C LEU A 613 21.35 -1.55 27.39
N VAL A 614 20.40 -2.48 27.38
CA VAL A 614 20.62 -3.92 27.18
C VAL A 614 19.85 -4.38 25.94
N ASP A 615 20.43 -5.35 25.25
CA ASP A 615 19.79 -5.99 24.10
C ASP A 615 18.80 -7.04 24.58
N VAL A 616 17.56 -6.96 24.08
CA VAL A 616 16.49 -7.88 24.44
C VAL A 616 15.81 -8.40 23.18
N VAL A 617 15.64 -9.71 23.13
CA VAL A 617 14.83 -10.39 22.12
C VAL A 617 13.46 -10.69 22.71
N PHE A 618 12.43 -10.16 22.07
CA PHE A 618 11.04 -10.38 22.46
C PHE A 618 10.41 -11.47 21.62
N LEU A 619 9.89 -12.49 22.27
CA LEU A 619 9.08 -13.54 21.68
C LEU A 619 7.62 -13.17 21.88
N GLN A 620 6.92 -12.81 20.80
CA GLN A 620 5.60 -12.19 20.91
C GLN A 620 4.48 -13.21 20.76
N VAL A 621 4.44 -13.88 19.61
CA VAL A 621 3.34 -14.76 19.23
C VAL A 621 3.90 -16.01 18.57
N LEU A 622 3.51 -17.18 19.06
CA LEU A 622 3.77 -18.45 18.41
C LEU A 622 2.48 -18.94 17.75
N ARG A 623 2.55 -19.24 16.45
CA ARG A 623 1.39 -19.68 15.67
C ARG A 623 1.68 -20.91 14.85
N ARG A 624 0.83 -21.92 14.93
CA ARG A 624 0.89 -23.12 14.07
C ARG A 624 0.33 -22.81 12.67
N LEU A 625 1.00 -23.29 11.62
CA LEU A 625 0.58 -23.12 10.22
C LEU A 625 -0.34 -24.27 9.76
N ASN A 626 -1.13 -24.01 8.72
CA ASN A 626 -2.25 -24.86 8.27
C ASN A 626 -1.83 -26.14 7.51
N ASP A 627 -0.56 -26.30 7.14
CA ASP A 627 -0.14 -27.31 6.14
C ASP A 627 0.17 -28.70 6.72
N PHE A 628 -0.10 -28.95 8.01
CA PHE A 628 0.21 -30.24 8.63
C PHE A 628 -1.02 -31.16 8.72
N GLY A 629 -1.01 -32.22 7.91
CA GLY A 629 -1.91 -33.36 8.07
C GLY A 629 -1.56 -34.14 9.34
N GLY A 630 -2.16 -33.76 10.46
CA GLY A 630 -1.99 -34.46 11.72
C GLY A 630 -2.92 -33.94 12.80
N ASP A 631 -3.50 -34.85 13.55
CA ASP A 631 -4.30 -34.59 14.74
C ASP A 631 -3.40 -34.13 15.89
N LYS A 632 -3.05 -32.83 15.87
CA LYS A 632 -2.34 -32.18 16.96
C LYS A 632 -3.36 -31.32 17.69
N GLY A 633 -3.78 -31.75 18.88
CA GLY A 633 -4.68 -30.99 19.76
C GLY A 633 -4.24 -29.55 20.03
N PRO A 634 -4.99 -28.80 20.86
CA PRO A 634 -4.75 -27.38 21.08
C PRO A 634 -3.32 -27.12 21.56
N MET A 635 -2.72 -26.00 21.11
CA MET A 635 -1.37 -25.62 21.49
C MET A 635 -1.21 -25.51 23.03
N ALA A 636 -0.20 -26.16 23.59
CA ALA A 636 0.10 -26.14 25.04
C ALA A 636 0.37 -24.71 25.55
N ASN A 637 -0.03 -24.37 26.78
CA ASN A 637 0.20 -23.00 27.30
C ASN A 637 1.63 -22.79 27.84
N ASP A 638 2.28 -23.89 28.24
CA ASP A 638 3.62 -23.88 28.82
C ASP A 638 4.64 -24.42 27.80
N TRP A 639 5.67 -23.62 27.54
CA TRP A 639 6.79 -23.97 26.69
C TRP A 639 8.12 -23.69 27.39
N THR A 640 9.20 -24.25 26.86
CA THR A 640 10.57 -23.91 27.23
C THR A 640 11.32 -23.49 25.98
N ALA A 641 12.02 -22.37 26.05
CA ALA A 641 12.86 -21.85 24.97
C ALA A 641 14.34 -22.05 25.28
N SER A 642 15.08 -22.53 24.30
CA SER A 642 16.54 -22.47 24.22
C SER A 642 16.89 -21.52 23.08
N ILE A 643 17.78 -20.56 23.32
CA ILE A 643 18.20 -19.58 22.32
C ILE A 643 19.72 -19.65 22.16
N ASP A 644 20.16 -19.83 20.92
CA ASP A 644 21.57 -19.80 20.56
C ASP A 644 21.86 -18.56 19.71
N ILE A 645 22.87 -17.79 20.11
CA ILE A 645 23.28 -16.54 19.43
C ILE A 645 24.77 -16.60 19.21
N GLU A 646 25.21 -16.59 17.94
CA GLU A 646 26.63 -16.52 17.59
C GLU A 646 27.53 -17.53 18.34
N ASN A 647 27.04 -18.75 18.56
CA ASN A 647 27.67 -19.83 19.35
C ASN A 647 27.68 -19.65 20.87
N CYS A 648 26.86 -18.73 21.40
CA CYS A 648 26.55 -18.63 22.83
C CYS A 648 25.17 -19.22 23.10
N GLN A 649 25.13 -20.35 23.81
CA GLN A 649 23.89 -20.98 24.24
C GLN A 649 23.37 -20.30 25.52
N MET A 650 22.15 -19.76 25.46
CA MET A 650 21.48 -19.17 26.61
C MET A 650 20.87 -20.24 27.52
N PRO A 651 20.70 -19.94 28.83
CA PRO A 651 19.95 -20.79 29.72
C PRO A 651 18.54 -21.04 29.19
N ARG A 652 18.01 -22.25 29.40
CA ARG A 652 16.61 -22.55 29.06
C ARG A 652 15.67 -21.69 29.88
N LEU A 653 14.72 -21.06 29.20
CA LEU A 653 13.71 -20.19 29.80
C LEU A 653 12.35 -20.83 29.70
N ARG A 654 11.59 -20.85 30.79
CA ARG A 654 10.18 -21.25 30.75
C ARG A 654 9.38 -20.07 30.18
N LEU A 655 8.62 -20.33 29.13
CA LEU A 655 7.67 -19.38 28.56
C LEU A 655 6.26 -19.76 29.00
N GLN A 656 5.52 -18.81 29.56
CA GLN A 656 4.12 -18.99 29.88
C GLN A 656 3.29 -18.11 28.96
N GLY A 657 2.50 -18.74 28.09
CA GLY A 657 1.69 -18.02 27.13
C GLY A 657 0.20 -18.05 27.45
N HIS A 658 -0.50 -17.03 27.00
CA HIS A 658 -1.96 -17.02 26.95
C HIS A 658 -2.42 -17.60 25.61
N ARG A 659 -3.28 -18.62 25.66
CA ARG A 659 -3.83 -19.26 24.45
C ARG A 659 -4.91 -18.38 23.84
N GLN A 660 -4.77 -18.11 22.54
CA GLN A 660 -5.79 -17.46 21.73
C GLN A 660 -6.29 -18.46 20.69
N GLY A 661 -7.34 -19.20 20.99
CA GLY A 661 -7.87 -20.24 20.11
C GLY A 661 -7.00 -21.50 20.06
N HIS A 662 -6.99 -22.21 18.92
CA HIS A 662 -6.34 -23.51 18.84
C HIS A 662 -4.88 -23.45 18.37
N ASN A 663 -4.57 -22.51 17.48
CA ASN A 663 -3.29 -22.44 16.79
C ASN A 663 -2.40 -21.27 17.22
N THR A 664 -2.81 -20.45 18.18
CA THR A 664 -2.05 -19.26 18.58
C THR A 664 -1.81 -19.22 20.08
N ILE A 665 -0.58 -18.92 20.46
CA ILE A 665 -0.18 -18.56 21.81
C ILE A 665 0.46 -17.18 21.77
N VAL A 666 -0.01 -16.32 22.67
CA VAL A 666 0.62 -15.05 22.98
C VAL A 666 1.61 -15.26 24.11
N LEU A 667 2.89 -15.01 23.84
CA LEU A 667 3.99 -15.24 24.79
C LEU A 667 4.38 -13.93 25.49
N HIS A 668 4.67 -12.87 24.72
CA HIS A 668 5.18 -11.59 25.21
C HIS A 668 6.37 -11.69 26.18
N GLU A 669 7.27 -12.64 25.92
CA GLU A 669 8.43 -12.89 26.76
C GLU A 669 9.66 -12.16 26.23
N GLY A 670 10.37 -11.46 27.12
CA GLY A 670 11.61 -10.74 26.79
C GLY A 670 12.83 -11.48 27.32
N ILE A 671 13.84 -11.64 26.47
CA ILE A 671 15.04 -12.42 26.76
C ILE A 671 16.26 -11.52 26.63
N LEU A 672 16.95 -11.30 27.76
CA LEU A 672 18.19 -10.53 27.81
C LEU A 672 19.29 -11.26 27.03
N LEU A 673 19.90 -10.54 26.10
CA LEU A 673 21.06 -11.03 25.38
C LEU A 673 22.35 -10.71 26.16
N PRO A 674 23.38 -11.57 26.05
CA PRO A 674 24.69 -11.25 26.60
C PRO A 674 25.25 -10.01 25.88
N PRO A 675 25.98 -9.13 26.58
CA PRO A 675 26.64 -8.00 25.94
C PRO A 675 27.66 -8.51 24.92
N LEU A 676 27.60 -8.01 23.69
CA LEU A 676 28.57 -8.35 22.65
C LEU A 676 29.98 -7.93 23.09
N GLN A 677 30.92 -8.88 23.10
CA GLN A 677 32.34 -8.60 23.35
C GLN A 677 33.00 -8.01 22.10
N HIS A 678 32.53 -6.89 21.54
CA HIS A 678 33.19 -6.25 20.39
C HIS A 678 33.47 -4.76 20.63
N ASP A 679 34.77 -4.42 20.54
CA ASP A 679 35.44 -3.13 20.78
C ASP A 679 35.06 -1.99 19.80
N GLN A 680 33.89 -2.03 19.15
CA GLN A 680 33.49 -1.02 18.16
C GLN A 680 32.14 -0.38 18.47
N ALA A 681 32.15 0.47 19.49
CA ALA A 681 31.05 1.33 19.91
C ALA A 681 30.48 2.26 18.81
N ALA A 682 31.14 2.37 17.64
CA ALA A 682 30.78 3.33 16.59
C ALA A 682 29.90 2.76 15.45
N GLN A 683 29.64 1.45 15.38
CA GLN A 683 28.89 0.83 14.26
C GLN A 683 27.55 0.15 14.67
N HIS A 684 27.02 0.46 15.85
CA HIS A 684 25.89 -0.27 16.43
C HIS A 684 24.51 -0.06 15.79
N LYS A 685 24.31 0.93 14.89
CA LYS A 685 23.00 1.15 14.28
C LYS A 685 22.59 0.07 13.26
N ASP A 686 23.55 -0.70 12.74
CA ASP A 686 23.32 -1.72 11.71
C ASP A 686 23.70 -3.15 12.15
N ALA A 687 23.91 -3.38 13.45
CA ALA A 687 24.27 -4.71 13.94
C ALA A 687 23.11 -5.72 13.71
N ASN A 688 23.47 -6.85 13.12
CA ASN A 688 22.56 -7.95 12.77
C ASN A 688 22.87 -9.12 13.71
N TYR A 689 21.89 -9.66 14.43
CA TYR A 689 22.07 -10.84 15.27
C TYR A 689 21.55 -12.09 14.54
N SER A 690 22.38 -13.11 14.36
CA SER A 690 21.89 -14.41 13.92
C SER A 690 21.43 -15.22 15.12
N ILE A 691 20.13 -15.49 15.21
CA ILE A 691 19.50 -16.16 16.35
C ILE A 691 18.90 -17.49 15.91
N HIS A 692 19.12 -18.51 16.71
CA HIS A 692 18.47 -19.81 16.62
C HIS A 692 17.62 -20.03 17.88
N ILE A 693 16.39 -20.51 17.71
CA ILE A 693 15.42 -20.71 18.80
C ILE A 693 14.88 -22.13 18.70
N GLU A 694 14.95 -22.86 19.80
CA GLU A 694 14.31 -24.16 20.02
C GLU A 694 13.24 -24.01 21.11
N LEU A 695 11.99 -24.32 20.77
CA LEU A 695 10.85 -24.31 21.67
C LEU A 695 10.38 -25.75 21.93
N LYS A 696 10.27 -26.15 23.19
CA LYS A 696 9.69 -27.44 23.60
C LYS A 696 8.45 -27.21 24.43
N ASP A 697 7.36 -27.89 24.12
CA ASP A 697 6.20 -27.88 25.01
C ASP A 697 6.52 -28.59 26.34
N TYR A 698 5.63 -28.46 27.33
CA TYR A 698 5.81 -29.07 28.64
C TYR A 698 5.85 -30.61 28.62
N THR A 699 5.34 -31.25 27.56
CA THR A 699 5.37 -32.71 27.40
C THR A 699 6.70 -33.19 26.82
N GLY A 700 7.41 -32.32 26.11
CA GLY A 700 8.61 -32.63 25.33
C GLY A 700 8.31 -33.31 23.99
N GLU A 701 7.04 -33.58 23.66
CA GLU A 701 6.63 -34.29 22.44
C GLU A 701 6.64 -33.39 21.21
N ASN A 702 6.41 -32.07 21.37
CA ASN A 702 6.55 -31.11 20.28
C ASN A 702 7.79 -30.24 20.49
N THR A 703 8.75 -30.34 19.58
CA THR A 703 9.94 -29.50 19.53
C THR A 703 9.95 -28.69 18.23
N LEU A 704 9.82 -27.37 18.34
CA LEU A 704 9.84 -26.43 17.23
C LEU A 704 11.17 -25.71 17.19
N VAL A 705 11.82 -25.68 16.03
CA VAL A 705 13.15 -25.11 15.85
C VAL A 705 13.15 -24.16 14.66
N GLY A 706 13.70 -22.97 14.83
CA GLY A 706 13.77 -21.97 13.78
C GLY A 706 14.76 -20.87 14.12
N GLY A 707 14.86 -19.86 13.27
CA GLY A 707 15.81 -18.79 13.49
C GLY A 707 16.07 -17.95 12.25
N GLY A 708 16.86 -16.90 12.43
CA GLY A 708 17.19 -15.97 11.37
C GLY A 708 17.96 -14.77 11.87
N VAL A 709 18.17 -13.82 10.97
CA VAL A 709 18.88 -12.58 11.28
C VAL A 709 17.89 -11.53 11.79
N LEU A 710 18.12 -11.01 13.00
CA LEU A 710 17.37 -9.89 13.59
C LEU A 710 18.10 -8.56 13.42
N ARG A 711 17.34 -7.50 13.16
CA ARG A 711 17.80 -6.10 13.21
C ARG A 711 17.09 -5.35 14.32
N TYR A 712 17.74 -4.35 14.89
CA TYR A 712 17.12 -3.50 15.91
C TYR A 712 15.84 -2.83 15.41
N ASN A 713 14.83 -2.83 16.27
CA ASN A 713 13.51 -2.25 16.02
C ASN A 713 12.80 -2.85 14.78
N SER A 714 13.22 -4.03 14.34
CA SER A 714 12.54 -4.80 13.30
C SER A 714 11.83 -5.98 13.92
N GLN A 715 10.56 -6.10 13.57
CA GLN A 715 9.74 -7.27 13.88
C GLN A 715 9.87 -8.26 12.73
N ILE A 716 10.21 -9.51 13.04
CA ILE A 716 10.48 -10.57 12.05
C ILE A 716 9.66 -11.81 12.42
N LEU A 717 9.20 -12.53 11.40
CA LEU A 717 8.57 -13.84 11.55
C LEU A 717 9.60 -14.92 11.29
N PHE A 718 9.97 -15.67 12.33
CA PHE A 718 10.77 -16.87 12.18
C PHE A 718 9.89 -18.04 11.80
N SER A 719 10.25 -18.71 10.72
CA SER A 719 9.67 -19.99 10.40
C SER A 719 10.25 -21.06 11.33
N MET A 720 9.37 -21.85 11.92
CA MET A 720 9.70 -22.87 12.91
C MET A 720 9.37 -24.26 12.34
N GLY A 721 10.38 -25.11 12.19
CA GLY A 721 10.28 -26.50 11.78
C GLY A 721 10.07 -27.45 12.96
N ASP A 722 9.44 -28.61 12.77
CA ASP A 722 9.34 -29.66 13.79
C ASP A 722 10.57 -30.56 13.67
N LEU A 723 11.41 -30.58 14.71
CA LEU A 723 12.67 -31.31 14.71
C LEU A 723 12.46 -32.84 14.60
N ALA A 724 11.31 -33.34 15.05
CA ALA A 724 10.99 -34.77 15.02
C ALA A 724 10.43 -35.24 13.68
N ALA A 725 10.01 -34.33 12.80
CA ALA A 725 9.46 -34.66 11.49
C ALA A 725 10.56 -34.66 10.43
N GLU A 726 11.15 -35.83 10.15
CA GLU A 726 12.13 -36.03 9.08
C GLU A 726 11.59 -35.51 7.73
N GLY A 727 12.22 -34.45 7.19
CA GLY A 727 11.95 -33.91 5.85
C GLY A 727 11.00 -32.71 5.74
N SER A 728 10.74 -31.97 6.82
CA SER A 728 9.52 -31.16 6.92
C SER A 728 9.68 -29.63 6.72
N GLY A 729 8.69 -29.02 6.05
CA GLY A 729 8.58 -27.57 5.83
C GLY A 729 8.23 -26.79 7.12
N ASN A 730 7.87 -25.52 6.96
CA ASN A 730 7.52 -24.64 8.10
C ASN A 730 6.22 -25.11 8.78
N HIS A 731 6.25 -25.43 10.08
CA HIS A 731 5.08 -25.90 10.86
C HIS A 731 4.46 -24.82 11.73
N ALA A 732 5.25 -23.83 12.11
CA ALA A 732 4.80 -22.70 12.89
C ALA A 732 5.56 -21.44 12.48
N VAL A 733 5.05 -20.29 12.89
CA VAL A 733 5.74 -19.01 12.84
C VAL A 733 5.85 -18.44 14.25
N LEU A 734 7.02 -17.91 14.57
CA LEU A 734 7.28 -17.20 15.80
C LEU A 734 7.58 -15.73 15.47
N GLU A 735 6.80 -14.83 16.04
CA GLU A 735 6.97 -13.39 15.89
C GLU A 735 8.01 -12.91 16.91
N VAL A 736 9.12 -12.38 16.41
CA VAL A 736 10.31 -12.02 17.18
C VAL A 736 10.71 -10.59 16.90
N GLU A 737 11.15 -9.86 17.92
CA GLU A 737 11.66 -8.49 17.77
C GLU A 737 12.91 -8.26 18.64
N LEU A 738 13.91 -7.59 18.08
CA LEU A 738 15.12 -7.19 18.80
C LEU A 738 15.04 -5.70 19.16
N ARG A 739 15.20 -5.36 20.45
CA ARG A 739 15.23 -3.97 20.92
C ARG A 739 16.38 -3.72 21.89
N LYS A 740 16.80 -2.45 21.95
CA LYS A 740 17.58 -1.90 23.06
C LYS A 740 16.65 -1.29 24.09
N VAL A 741 16.81 -1.70 25.34
CA VAL A 741 15.91 -1.30 26.42
C VAL A 741 16.71 -0.92 27.65
N HIS A 742 16.21 -0.01 28.47
CA HIS A 742 16.88 0.32 29.72
C HIS A 742 16.76 -0.87 30.68
N ARG A 743 17.88 -1.34 31.22
CA ARG A 743 17.91 -2.54 32.07
C ARG A 743 16.92 -2.47 33.24
N GLU A 744 16.88 -1.34 33.92
CA GLU A 744 15.97 -1.13 35.06
C GLU A 744 14.49 -1.18 34.64
N SER A 745 14.16 -0.63 33.46
CA SER A 745 12.78 -0.66 32.94
C SER A 745 12.37 -2.08 32.60
N PHE A 746 13.29 -2.85 31.99
CA PHE A 746 13.09 -4.27 31.71
C PHE A 746 12.89 -5.05 33.01
N GLU A 747 13.81 -4.96 33.97
CA GLU A 747 13.72 -5.69 35.25
C GLU A 747 12.45 -5.34 36.05
N LYS A 748 12.02 -4.08 36.02
CA LYS A 748 10.81 -3.62 36.72
C LYS A 748 9.51 -4.19 36.14
N ARG A 749 9.46 -4.41 34.82
CA ARG A 749 8.22 -4.79 34.12
C ARG A 749 8.21 -6.21 33.55
N HIS A 750 9.35 -6.89 33.50
CA HIS A 750 9.46 -8.32 33.17
C HIS A 750 8.68 -9.21 34.16
N ASN A 751 8.48 -8.74 35.39
CA ASN A 751 7.72 -9.45 36.43
C ASN A 751 6.23 -9.08 36.50
N TRP A 752 5.70 -8.33 35.51
CA TRP A 752 4.29 -7.97 35.51
C TRP A 752 3.41 -9.22 35.38
N GLY A 753 2.54 -9.41 36.37
CA GLY A 753 1.49 -10.41 36.28
C GLY A 753 0.34 -9.92 35.38
N LEU A 754 -0.61 -10.81 35.10
CA LEU A 754 -1.83 -10.48 34.33
C LEU A 754 -2.56 -9.26 34.89
N LYS A 755 -2.63 -9.11 36.22
CA LYS A 755 -3.27 -7.96 36.89
C LYS A 755 -2.59 -6.63 36.54
N ASP A 756 -1.25 -6.59 36.50
CA ASP A 756 -0.51 -5.38 36.17
C ASP A 756 -0.71 -4.99 34.70
N GLN A 757 -0.75 -5.99 33.82
CA GLN A 757 -1.06 -5.80 32.39
C GLN A 757 -2.49 -5.28 32.18
N MET A 758 -3.49 -5.83 32.89
CA MET A 758 -4.87 -5.35 32.85
C MET A 758 -4.97 -3.89 33.33
N ASN A 759 -4.31 -3.55 34.44
CA ASN A 759 -4.26 -2.17 34.93
C ASN A 759 -3.62 -1.23 33.91
N TYR A 760 -2.51 -1.65 33.31
CA TYR A 760 -1.80 -0.86 32.32
C TYR A 760 -2.64 -0.66 31.05
N ALA A 761 -3.30 -1.71 30.56
CA ALA A 761 -4.23 -1.64 29.43
C ALA A 761 -5.35 -0.61 29.69
N ALA A 762 -5.92 -0.63 30.89
CA ALA A 762 -6.99 0.28 31.27
C ALA A 762 -6.52 1.74 31.28
N ILE A 763 -5.36 2.01 31.88
CA ILE A 763 -4.75 3.34 31.95
C ILE A 763 -4.37 3.85 30.55
N LEU A 764 -3.72 3.00 29.75
CA LEU A 764 -3.32 3.31 28.38
C LEU A 764 -4.53 3.61 27.50
N GLY A 765 -5.60 2.83 27.62
CA GLY A 765 -6.85 3.05 26.90
C GLY A 765 -7.52 4.36 27.27
N TYR A 766 -7.61 4.68 28.56
CA TYR A 766 -8.19 5.94 29.01
C TYR A 766 -7.38 7.14 28.52
N ALA A 767 -6.05 7.09 28.64
CA ALA A 767 -5.16 8.13 28.13
C ALA A 767 -5.26 8.28 26.62
N PHE A 768 -5.31 7.17 25.88
CA PHE A 768 -5.49 7.17 24.44
C PHE A 768 -6.81 7.83 24.04
N GLY A 769 -7.92 7.52 24.73
CA GLY A 769 -9.21 8.16 24.45
C GLY A 769 -9.22 9.66 24.72
N LEU A 770 -8.57 10.12 25.81
CA LEU A 770 -8.44 11.57 26.10
C LEU A 770 -7.55 12.29 25.08
N GLU A 771 -6.46 11.68 24.64
CA GLU A 771 -5.61 12.28 23.60
C GLU A 771 -6.26 12.20 22.22
N LEU A 772 -7.06 11.16 21.96
CA LEU A 772 -7.88 11.06 20.76
C LEU A 772 -8.87 12.22 20.72
N GLU A 773 -9.53 12.57 21.82
CA GLU A 773 -10.37 13.78 21.89
C GLU A 773 -9.58 15.05 21.52
N GLN A 774 -8.35 15.17 22.02
CA GLN A 774 -7.53 16.36 21.77
C GLN A 774 -6.97 16.42 20.35
N LEU A 775 -6.71 15.30 19.70
CA LEU A 775 -6.26 15.21 18.31
C LEU A 775 -7.32 15.66 17.31
N LEU A 776 -8.59 15.67 17.73
CA LEU A 776 -9.78 15.99 16.93
C LEU A 776 -10.36 17.36 17.29
#